data_AF-A0A916JR45-F1
#
_entry.id   AF-A0A916JR45-F1
#
_cell.length_a   1.000
_cell.length_b   1.000
_cell.length_c   1.000
_cell.angle_alpha   90.00
_cell.angle_beta   90.00
_cell.angle_gamma   90.00
#
_symmetry.space_group_name_H-M   'P 1'
#
loop_
_entity.id
_entity.type
_entity.pdbx_description
1 polymer ?
#
loop_
_entity_poly.entity_id
_entity_poly.type
_entity_poly.pdbx_seq_one_letter_code
_entity_poly.pdbx_strand_id
1 'polypeptide(L)'
;MKGECGLSDHPHNREPVQPEGTRRTISRRKLLASIGLTGAAAVAAGYAGFMQSGSAPAQTNAAEQPERRKDMIYFLTVGDLKAAASGLSDGMLVRTMGYYEPGDGGGAEYVIASTNVPEDGGAIHKLQGGLMARLLPGPYINYKMFGVVGNKTNDDGEQIKKAHTYANLRKLPVLNPSGEYWIKSAHTIPIQTSVQWGSTIFHIDESKSTKTNPRFVVNPSKNPITISLKPEEKTALLKRLKPGTTLIPELAQYKNCLVVVADKNDLIGARSGYENQTGWAREDFFYVDEYGRIMGDLAWTFKDITSLTAYPCDENVLTIDGGTFLVSGNLPGQKYDGYYWSGIQIKRSRTVLRNQFVGLEPGMKDVSLQARFGFFYFNLVYDVLLENVKLIPWEQDRGGPGKDVGAGTYGIGGARVLNPVFRNVTAEGSLVHWGVFGTNLMKNFRIQNCRLNRIDVHFHCWNLYIQDTEVGYRGISVTGGGDLIIENSKRYGGGQFINYRRDFGAKWDGHIRIRNCRLLLTDDVEACVLYHTPAQFNYKYPIGFGRSIVIDHFIFDYTAVPQAVKPAWVMKLPAFSKTSPDDRLFFPQLIQFSNVLVDGRERGVRLFDIKDSAGYRLSRKGSYNASEGLKHNCIMKFDNVMLDELPPVTAEQTDGAHLLLQSPDQAERDEYSLYPKIELKQCANLYAIVQNTPADLSLKECGIRGIQAAGLKGKPHQGRLAMENCAFEAAFAQDKGDFCKLDSEGGTSFLHCVIRTPVIAGQAKPELMDRYGFIAYNRYVKHSHLRTTLSEGLLRSKPKLLPEFASMLNSRSESDPIYPIRLSGSSSERPDTEAGRIVPGFVYYDTDLAQPIVWDGAKWKALGRTVQTLAFYAQANKGALSGAKMKRAEHHPTGEYVMAADGQVETYAVAYIGGESAGAAAWEIILTRNGAPWIEGIAGETAANGSAAGSVAGETQFQAGDRIGVVVTNFSADGDPEAYLSCELGIHAFRYV
;
A
#
# COMPACT_ATOMS: atom_id res chain seq x y z
N MET A 1 -54.08 -23.50 15.66
CA MET A 1 -54.16 -24.97 15.83
C MET A 1 -52.89 -25.38 16.56
N LYS A 2 -52.94 -25.58 17.89
CA LYS A 2 -53.09 -26.89 18.59
C LYS A 2 -52.08 -27.95 18.12
N GLY A 3 -51.26 -28.46 19.05
CA GLY A 3 -50.55 -29.73 18.90
C GLY A 3 -49.30 -29.88 19.76
N GLU A 4 -49.48 -30.31 21.01
CA GLU A 4 -48.45 -30.77 21.95
C GLU A 4 -48.08 -32.25 21.75
N CYS A 5 -46.91 -32.61 22.30
CA CYS A 5 -46.53 -33.84 23.03
C CYS A 5 -46.27 -35.19 22.34
N GLY A 6 -45.14 -35.81 22.75
CA GLY A 6 -44.84 -37.24 22.66
C GLY A 6 -43.46 -37.60 23.24
N LEU A 7 -43.41 -38.02 24.50
CA LEU A 7 -42.27 -38.54 25.29
C LEU A 7 -42.17 -40.08 25.19
N SER A 8 -40.95 -40.66 25.33
CA SER A 8 -40.72 -41.94 26.06
C SER A 8 -39.21 -42.30 26.27
N ASP A 9 -38.77 -42.16 27.52
CA ASP A 9 -37.89 -42.98 28.40
C ASP A 9 -36.76 -43.96 27.95
N HIS A 10 -35.51 -43.61 28.34
CA HIS A 10 -34.44 -44.27 29.15
C HIS A 10 -34.41 -45.81 29.46
N PRO A 11 -33.25 -46.46 29.87
CA PRO A 11 -32.20 -45.94 30.80
C PRO A 11 -30.72 -46.45 30.73
N HIS A 12 -29.90 -45.81 31.60
CA HIS A 12 -28.68 -46.25 32.34
C HIS A 12 -27.22 -46.01 31.85
N ASN A 13 -26.67 -44.90 32.39
CA ASN A 13 -25.43 -44.73 33.20
C ASN A 13 -24.05 -45.19 32.70
N ARG A 14 -23.11 -44.23 32.57
CA ARG A 14 -22.06 -43.94 33.58
C ARG A 14 -21.30 -42.62 33.30
N GLU A 15 -21.20 -41.81 34.37
CA GLU A 15 -20.27 -40.70 34.70
C GLU A 15 -20.19 -39.41 33.84
N PRO A 16 -20.51 -38.25 34.43
CA PRO A 16 -20.02 -36.95 33.99
C PRO A 16 -19.18 -36.21 35.04
N VAL A 17 -18.21 -35.45 34.53
CA VAL A 17 -17.34 -34.50 35.22
C VAL A 17 -18.12 -33.23 35.62
N GLN A 18 -17.76 -32.65 36.76
CA GLN A 18 -18.36 -31.50 37.47
C GLN A 18 -18.73 -30.27 36.60
N PRO A 19 -19.78 -29.52 37.01
CA PRO A 19 -19.61 -28.07 37.18
C PRO A 19 -20.35 -27.49 38.40
N GLU A 20 -19.62 -26.71 39.23
CA GLU A 20 -20.17 -25.63 40.07
C GLU A 20 -19.59 -24.31 39.51
N GLY A 21 -20.28 -23.16 39.45
CA GLY A 21 -21.50 -22.79 40.15
C GLY A 21 -22.26 -21.59 39.56
N THR A 22 -23.35 -21.33 40.26
CA THR A 22 -24.52 -20.47 40.03
C THR A 22 -24.28 -19.03 39.57
N ARG A 23 -25.02 -18.62 38.52
CA ARG A 23 -25.35 -17.23 38.15
C ARG A 23 -26.29 -16.61 39.20
N ARG A 24 -25.86 -15.51 39.82
CA ARG A 24 -26.77 -14.56 40.52
C ARG A 24 -27.18 -13.44 39.55
N THR A 25 -28.49 -13.27 39.37
CA THR A 25 -29.11 -12.15 38.68
C THR A 25 -29.05 -10.88 39.56
N ILE A 26 -28.40 -9.82 39.05
CA ILE A 26 -28.36 -8.51 39.70
C ILE A 26 -29.53 -7.67 39.16
N SER A 27 -30.39 -7.17 40.05
CA SER A 27 -31.51 -6.31 39.66
C SER A 27 -31.05 -4.89 39.28
N ARG A 28 -31.78 -4.25 38.36
CA ARG A 28 -31.51 -2.92 37.79
C ARG A 28 -31.32 -1.79 38.83
N ARG A 29 -31.75 -1.96 40.09
CA ARG A 29 -31.51 -0.98 41.18
C ARG A 29 -30.11 -1.05 41.80
N LYS A 30 -29.37 -2.16 41.68
CA LYS A 30 -28.00 -2.27 42.20
C LYS A 30 -26.91 -1.90 41.18
N LEU A 31 -27.22 -1.90 39.88
CA LEU A 31 -26.31 -1.43 38.83
C LEU A 31 -26.16 0.10 38.81
N LEU A 32 -27.17 0.84 39.30
CA LEU A 32 -27.14 2.31 39.39
C LEU A 32 -26.29 2.84 40.55
N ALA A 33 -25.97 2.01 41.56
CA ALA A 33 -25.10 2.40 42.67
C ALA A 33 -23.60 2.19 42.38
N SER A 34 -23.24 1.30 41.43
CA SER A 34 -21.85 1.01 41.07
C SER A 34 -21.29 1.88 39.95
N ILE A 35 -22.13 2.64 39.24
CA ILE A 35 -21.70 3.60 38.20
C ILE A 35 -21.40 5.00 38.80
N GLY A 36 -21.84 5.26 40.04
CA GLY A 36 -21.67 6.55 40.71
C GLY A 36 -20.29 6.82 41.33
N LEU A 37 -19.36 5.86 41.34
CA LEU A 37 -18.09 5.97 42.08
C LEU A 37 -16.83 6.09 41.20
N THR A 38 -16.90 5.78 39.91
CA THR A 38 -15.78 6.01 38.96
C THR A 38 -15.74 7.44 38.42
N GLY A 39 -16.85 8.18 38.46
CA GLY A 39 -16.89 9.61 38.12
C GLY A 39 -16.21 10.51 39.15
N ALA A 40 -16.31 10.17 40.45
CA ALA A 40 -15.75 11.00 41.52
C ALA A 40 -14.21 10.97 41.57
N ALA A 41 -13.57 9.84 41.19
CA ALA A 41 -12.11 9.72 41.16
C ALA A 41 -11.48 10.51 40.00
N ALA A 42 -12.16 10.62 38.85
CA ALA A 42 -11.73 11.44 37.72
C ALA A 42 -11.83 12.95 38.01
N VAL A 43 -12.84 13.36 38.77
CA VAL A 43 -13.01 14.75 39.24
C VAL A 43 -11.92 15.13 40.26
N ALA A 44 -11.52 14.20 41.13
CA ALA A 44 -10.43 14.42 42.09
C ALA A 44 -9.03 14.47 41.41
N ALA A 45 -8.78 13.64 40.39
CA ALA A 45 -7.54 13.69 39.61
C ALA A 45 -7.45 14.97 38.72
N GLY A 46 -8.58 15.46 38.22
CA GLY A 46 -8.67 16.76 37.54
C GLY A 46 -8.36 17.94 38.46
N TYR A 47 -8.74 17.84 39.74
CA TYR A 47 -8.42 18.83 40.77
C TYR A 47 -6.92 18.83 41.14
N ALA A 48 -6.29 17.66 41.26
CA ALA A 48 -4.85 17.54 41.57
C ALA A 48 -3.95 18.01 40.41
N GLY A 49 -4.33 17.72 39.16
CA GLY A 49 -3.58 18.17 37.97
C GLY A 49 -3.65 19.68 37.74
N PHE A 50 -4.73 20.35 38.15
CA PHE A 50 -4.86 21.80 38.07
C PHE A 50 -3.98 22.54 39.09
N MET A 51 -3.65 21.90 40.22
CA MET A 51 -2.83 22.49 41.29
C MET A 51 -1.31 22.27 41.10
N GLN A 52 -0.85 21.51 40.10
CA GLN A 52 0.58 21.31 39.87
C GLN A 52 1.28 22.43 39.07
N SER A 53 0.55 23.41 38.53
CA SER A 53 1.13 24.56 37.81
C SER A 53 1.15 25.87 38.62
N GLY A 54 0.83 25.84 39.91
CA GLY A 54 0.90 26.98 40.82
C GLY A 54 1.02 26.47 42.26
N SER A 55 1.90 27.10 43.05
CA SER A 55 2.14 26.81 44.46
C SER A 55 0.84 26.48 45.22
N ALA A 56 0.83 25.35 45.91
CA ALA A 56 -0.32 24.78 46.61
C ALA A 56 -1.03 25.76 47.56
N PRO A 57 -2.36 25.90 47.49
CA PRO A 57 -3.16 26.31 48.63
C PRO A 57 -3.67 25.07 49.39
N ALA A 58 -3.63 25.17 50.71
CA ALA A 58 -4.09 24.14 51.65
C ALA A 58 -5.56 23.74 51.43
N GLN A 59 -5.85 22.46 51.65
CA GLN A 59 -7.20 21.94 51.79
C GLN A 59 -7.93 22.71 52.90
N THR A 60 -9.05 23.35 52.57
CA THR A 60 -9.99 23.86 53.57
C THR A 60 -11.34 23.20 53.35
N ASN A 61 -11.81 22.52 54.40
CA ASN A 61 -13.14 21.92 54.46
C ASN A 61 -14.22 23.01 54.38
N ALA A 62 -15.30 22.73 53.66
CA ALA A 62 -16.49 23.55 53.66
C ALA A 62 -17.20 23.44 55.03
N ALA A 63 -17.04 24.45 55.88
CA ALA A 63 -18.01 24.99 56.84
C ALA A 63 -17.29 25.83 57.92
N GLU A 64 -16.54 26.86 57.50
CA GLU A 64 -16.14 27.94 58.40
C GLU A 64 -16.55 29.27 57.76
N GLN A 65 -17.37 30.04 58.46
CA GLN A 65 -17.54 31.46 58.14
C GLN A 65 -16.15 32.09 58.16
N PRO A 66 -15.76 32.89 57.15
CA PRO A 66 -14.43 33.49 57.14
C PRO A 66 -14.29 34.31 58.42
N GLU A 67 -13.32 33.96 59.27
CA GLU A 67 -13.00 34.76 60.45
C GLU A 67 -12.86 36.21 60.01
N ARG A 68 -13.65 37.09 60.62
CA ARG A 68 -13.63 38.51 60.28
C ARG A 68 -12.23 39.04 60.54
N ARG A 69 -11.47 39.34 59.49
CA ARG A 69 -10.24 40.13 59.63
C ARG A 69 -10.61 41.43 60.36
N LYS A 70 -9.99 41.68 61.51
CA LYS A 70 -10.29 42.80 62.41
C LYS A 70 -10.22 44.18 61.71
N ASP A 71 -9.50 44.27 60.59
CA ASP A 71 -9.23 45.51 59.86
C ASP A 71 -9.94 45.62 58.49
N MET A 72 -11.00 44.82 58.24
CA MET A 72 -11.72 44.83 56.95
C MET A 72 -13.20 45.20 57.11
N ILE A 73 -13.69 46.14 56.29
CA ILE A 73 -15.11 46.54 56.29
C ILE A 73 -15.91 45.64 55.36
N TYR A 74 -17.10 45.22 55.78
CA TYR A 74 -17.97 44.33 55.01
C TYR A 74 -19.19 45.08 54.49
N PHE A 75 -19.49 44.88 53.22
CA PHE A 75 -20.70 45.32 52.55
C PHE A 75 -21.50 44.10 52.08
N LEU A 76 -22.82 44.20 52.07
CA LEU A 76 -23.68 43.10 51.62
C LEU A 76 -23.49 42.87 50.11
N THR A 77 -23.49 43.95 49.33
CA THR A 77 -23.39 43.91 47.85
C THR A 77 -22.42 44.97 47.32
N VAL A 78 -22.09 44.90 46.02
CA VAL A 78 -21.37 45.99 45.33
C VAL A 78 -22.22 47.27 45.29
N GLY A 79 -23.55 47.14 45.21
CA GLY A 79 -24.47 48.27 45.29
C GLY A 79 -24.35 49.04 46.61
N ASP A 80 -24.27 48.32 47.73
CA ASP A 80 -24.11 48.93 49.06
C ASP A 80 -22.75 49.62 49.22
N LEU A 81 -21.69 48.99 48.70
CA LEU A 81 -20.36 49.59 48.67
C LEU A 81 -20.36 50.90 47.87
N LYS A 82 -21.03 50.93 46.70
CA LYS A 82 -21.17 52.14 45.88
C LYS A 82 -22.01 53.24 46.55
N ALA A 83 -23.02 52.85 47.34
CA ALA A 83 -23.90 53.77 48.05
C ALA A 83 -23.28 54.34 49.33
N ALA A 84 -22.19 53.76 49.84
CA ALA A 84 -21.51 54.21 51.04
C ALA A 84 -21.00 55.66 50.89
N ALA A 85 -21.61 56.59 51.63
CA ALA A 85 -21.31 58.02 51.53
C ALA A 85 -20.18 58.49 52.48
N SER A 86 -19.83 57.70 53.48
CA SER A 86 -18.80 58.01 54.48
C SER A 86 -18.15 56.74 55.02
N GLY A 87 -16.97 56.86 55.64
CA GLY A 87 -16.26 55.74 56.26
C GLY A 87 -15.32 54.95 55.33
N LEU A 88 -15.08 55.45 54.11
CA LEU A 88 -14.09 54.90 53.17
C LEU A 88 -12.96 55.90 52.96
N SER A 89 -11.72 55.41 52.95
CA SER A 89 -10.52 56.21 52.68
C SER A 89 -9.54 55.42 51.81
N ASP A 90 -8.62 56.12 51.15
CA ASP A 90 -7.54 55.51 50.37
C ASP A 90 -6.76 54.47 51.19
N GLY A 91 -6.45 53.32 50.58
CA GLY A 91 -5.74 52.20 51.19
C GLY A 91 -6.61 51.23 52.00
N MET A 92 -7.88 51.55 52.23
CA MET A 92 -8.77 50.69 53.02
C MET A 92 -9.12 49.38 52.29
N LEU A 93 -9.16 48.27 53.04
CA LEU A 93 -9.62 46.98 52.52
C LEU A 93 -11.10 46.78 52.86
N VAL A 94 -11.87 46.43 51.83
CA VAL A 94 -13.30 46.14 51.97
C VAL A 94 -13.64 44.81 51.32
N ARG A 95 -14.72 44.17 51.79
CA ARG A 95 -15.23 42.93 51.21
C ARG A 95 -16.73 43.02 50.97
N THR A 96 -17.17 42.57 49.80
CA THR A 96 -18.59 42.34 49.52
C THR A 96 -18.96 40.88 49.80
N MET A 97 -20.16 40.63 50.34
CA MET A 97 -20.67 39.27 50.59
C MET A 97 -21.28 38.64 49.33
N GLY A 98 -21.62 39.47 48.34
CA GLY A 98 -22.07 39.09 47.00
C GLY A 98 -21.94 40.26 46.03
N TYR A 99 -22.23 40.03 44.75
CA TYR A 99 -22.24 41.13 43.77
C TYR A 99 -23.57 41.88 43.82
N TYR A 100 -24.69 41.15 43.68
CA TYR A 100 -26.07 41.65 43.72
C TYR A 100 -26.78 41.31 45.01
N GLU A 101 -26.52 40.12 45.57
CA GLU A 101 -27.14 39.64 46.82
C GLU A 101 -26.10 38.89 47.66
N PRO A 102 -26.13 39.02 49.00
CA PRO A 102 -25.23 38.26 49.87
C PRO A 102 -25.30 36.76 49.59
N GLY A 103 -24.16 36.13 49.31
CA GLY A 103 -24.09 34.69 49.05
C GLY A 103 -24.35 34.28 47.59
N ASP A 104 -24.50 35.21 46.64
CA ASP A 104 -24.64 34.92 45.21
C ASP A 104 -23.35 34.37 44.53
N GLY A 105 -22.28 34.15 45.30
CA GLY A 105 -20.98 33.69 44.85
C GLY A 105 -20.08 34.78 44.23
N GLY A 106 -20.58 36.01 44.13
CA GLY A 106 -19.88 37.17 43.57
C GLY A 106 -19.16 38.04 44.60
N GLY A 107 -19.15 37.64 45.87
CA GLY A 107 -18.46 38.37 46.93
C GLY A 107 -16.95 38.44 46.67
N ALA A 108 -16.37 39.63 46.85
CA ALA A 108 -14.98 39.88 46.52
C ALA A 108 -14.33 40.89 47.46
N GLU A 109 -13.00 40.90 47.49
CA GLU A 109 -12.20 41.84 48.28
C GLU A 109 -11.71 42.98 47.37
N TYR A 110 -11.79 44.21 47.85
CA TYR A 110 -11.37 45.41 47.12
C TYR A 110 -10.46 46.27 48.00
N VAL A 111 -9.53 46.97 47.35
CA VAL A 111 -8.81 48.10 47.95
C VAL A 111 -9.43 49.40 47.48
N ILE A 112 -9.68 50.31 48.42
CA ILE A 112 -10.16 51.65 48.13
C ILE A 112 -8.98 52.51 47.68
N ALA A 113 -9.15 53.21 46.56
CA ALA A 113 -8.11 54.03 45.96
C ALA A 113 -8.66 55.39 45.51
N SER A 114 -7.85 56.43 45.71
CA SER A 114 -8.09 57.84 45.32
C SER A 114 -7.76 58.13 43.83
N THR A 115 -7.68 57.09 43.00
CA THR A 115 -7.26 57.18 41.60
C THR A 115 -8.43 57.47 40.65
N ASN A 116 -8.18 58.19 39.55
CA ASN A 116 -9.16 58.41 38.47
C ASN A 116 -9.15 57.32 37.38
N VAL A 117 -8.94 56.06 37.75
CA VAL A 117 -9.04 54.97 36.76
C VAL A 117 -10.50 54.82 36.34
N PRO A 118 -10.81 54.75 35.04
CA PRO A 118 -12.18 54.56 34.57
C PRO A 118 -12.83 53.33 35.19
N GLU A 119 -14.11 53.45 35.55
CA GLU A 119 -14.90 52.30 35.96
C GLU A 119 -15.00 51.31 34.79
N ASP A 120 -14.59 50.06 35.00
CA ASP A 120 -14.74 49.00 34.01
C ASP A 120 -16.04 48.20 34.22
N GLY A 121 -16.79 48.51 35.29
CA GLY A 121 -18.03 47.85 35.65
C GLY A 121 -17.84 46.37 35.99
N GLY A 122 -16.67 46.01 36.54
CA GLY A 122 -16.30 44.65 36.93
C GLY A 122 -15.26 44.65 38.04
N ALA A 123 -14.00 44.93 37.71
CA ALA A 123 -12.91 44.97 38.69
C ALA A 123 -12.71 46.34 39.34
N ILE A 124 -13.27 47.40 38.76
CA ILE A 124 -13.18 48.77 39.26
C ILE A 124 -14.59 49.32 39.39
N HIS A 125 -14.92 49.86 40.56
CA HIS A 125 -16.22 50.47 40.86
C HIS A 125 -16.03 51.89 41.37
N LYS A 126 -16.74 52.86 40.78
CA LYS A 126 -16.75 54.23 41.26
C LYS A 126 -17.61 54.34 42.51
N LEU A 127 -17.08 55.03 43.52
CA LEU A 127 -17.72 55.25 44.82
C LEU A 127 -18.08 56.73 44.99
N GLN A 128 -18.83 57.04 46.05
CA GLN A 128 -19.08 58.42 46.46
C GLN A 128 -17.76 59.12 46.83
N GLY A 129 -17.72 60.45 46.67
CA GLY A 129 -16.54 61.26 47.03
C GLY A 129 -15.33 61.11 46.10
N GLY A 130 -15.47 60.47 44.92
CA GLY A 130 -14.39 60.33 43.94
C GLY A 130 -13.42 59.16 44.19
N LEU A 131 -13.71 58.32 45.18
CA LEU A 131 -12.95 57.09 45.45
C LEU A 131 -13.33 55.97 44.48
N MET A 132 -12.46 54.97 44.37
CA MET A 132 -12.66 53.77 43.57
C MET A 132 -12.43 52.52 44.41
N ALA A 133 -13.29 51.51 44.29
CA ALA A 133 -13.00 50.16 44.77
C ALA A 133 -12.34 49.35 43.66
N ARG A 134 -11.12 48.86 43.91
CA ARG A 134 -10.34 48.06 42.97
C ARG A 134 -10.23 46.62 43.47
N LEU A 135 -10.72 45.68 42.67
CA LEU A 135 -10.73 44.26 42.97
C LEU A 135 -9.30 43.77 43.25
N LEU A 136 -9.13 43.14 44.41
CA LEU A 136 -7.88 42.51 44.80
C LEU A 136 -7.77 41.12 44.15
N PRO A 137 -6.58 40.76 43.66
CA PRO A 137 -6.38 39.46 43.06
C PRO A 137 -6.45 38.36 44.13
N GLY A 138 -7.40 37.44 43.96
CA GLY A 138 -7.42 36.16 44.66
C GLY A 138 -6.60 35.09 43.93
N PRO A 139 -6.64 33.83 44.40
CA PRO A 139 -5.99 32.70 43.71
C PRO A 139 -6.64 32.36 42.36
N TYR A 140 -7.90 32.78 42.16
CA TYR A 140 -8.66 32.64 40.93
C TYR A 140 -9.71 33.75 40.86
N ILE A 141 -10.37 33.89 39.71
CA ILE A 141 -11.60 34.67 39.59
C ILE A 141 -12.77 33.80 39.17
N ASN A 142 -13.99 34.25 39.46
CA ASN A 142 -15.23 33.66 38.94
C ASN A 142 -16.06 34.73 38.23
N TYR A 143 -17.09 34.33 37.50
CA TYR A 143 -17.91 35.24 36.69
C TYR A 143 -18.86 36.10 37.52
N LYS A 144 -19.33 35.61 38.66
CA LYS A 144 -20.22 36.38 39.56
C LYS A 144 -19.52 37.58 40.18
N MET A 145 -18.21 37.51 40.41
CA MET A 145 -17.39 38.67 40.84
C MET A 145 -17.42 39.85 39.86
N PHE A 146 -17.81 39.61 38.61
CA PHE A 146 -17.88 40.63 37.54
C PHE A 146 -19.32 40.98 37.17
N GLY A 147 -20.30 40.55 37.98
CA GLY A 147 -21.70 40.91 37.79
C GLY A 147 -22.43 40.10 36.72
N VAL A 148 -22.03 38.85 36.47
CA VAL A 148 -22.83 37.96 35.61
C VAL A 148 -24.19 37.69 36.25
N VAL A 149 -25.25 37.89 35.47
CA VAL A 149 -26.64 37.83 35.97
C VAL A 149 -27.17 36.40 35.86
N GLY A 150 -27.13 35.79 34.67
CA GLY A 150 -27.66 34.44 34.42
C GLY A 150 -29.19 34.37 34.41
N ASN A 151 -29.86 35.37 33.84
CA ASN A 151 -31.33 35.51 33.87
C ASN A 151 -32.03 35.32 32.52
N LYS A 152 -31.40 34.66 31.54
CA LYS A 152 -31.90 34.48 30.14
C LYS A 152 -32.00 35.75 29.30
N THR A 153 -32.14 36.92 29.93
CA THR A 153 -32.39 38.20 29.24
C THR A 153 -31.11 38.99 29.04
N ASN A 154 -30.23 39.02 30.04
CA ASN A 154 -28.94 39.68 29.98
C ASN A 154 -28.01 39.01 28.97
N ASP A 155 -27.10 39.79 28.38
CA ASP A 155 -25.95 39.25 27.69
C ASP A 155 -24.80 39.10 28.68
N ASP A 156 -24.73 37.92 29.30
CA ASP A 156 -23.71 37.59 30.30
C ASP A 156 -22.30 37.59 29.68
N GLY A 157 -22.20 37.46 28.35
CA GLY A 157 -20.93 37.44 27.63
C GLY A 157 -20.08 38.70 27.84
N GLU A 158 -20.70 39.87 28.07
CA GLU A 158 -19.96 41.11 28.35
C GLU A 158 -19.28 41.08 29.72
N GLN A 159 -19.93 40.55 30.75
CA GLN A 159 -19.33 40.42 32.08
C GLN A 159 -18.30 39.28 32.10
N ILE A 160 -18.57 38.17 31.41
CA ILE A 160 -17.62 37.07 31.20
C ILE A 160 -16.34 37.60 30.50
N LYS A 161 -16.49 38.49 29.51
CA LYS A 161 -15.36 39.14 28.82
C LYS A 161 -14.49 39.96 29.77
N LYS A 162 -15.11 40.73 30.68
CA LYS A 162 -14.40 41.50 31.71
C LYS A 162 -13.64 40.58 32.68
N ALA A 163 -14.30 39.51 33.14
CA ALA A 163 -13.70 38.53 34.04
C ALA A 163 -12.43 37.92 33.43
N HIS A 164 -12.52 37.46 32.19
CA HIS A 164 -11.39 36.94 31.45
C HIS A 164 -10.30 37.98 31.17
N THR A 165 -10.68 39.22 30.83
CA THR A 165 -9.71 40.31 30.61
C THR A 165 -8.89 40.58 31.87
N TYR A 166 -9.54 40.65 33.03
CA TYR A 166 -8.87 40.80 34.32
C TYR A 166 -8.00 39.58 34.65
N ALA A 167 -8.52 38.37 34.45
CA ALA A 167 -7.80 37.12 34.66
C ALA A 167 -6.50 37.07 33.84
N ASN A 168 -6.58 37.40 32.55
CA ASN A 168 -5.43 37.43 31.65
C ASN A 168 -4.38 38.46 32.09
N LEU A 169 -4.80 39.68 32.43
CA LEU A 169 -3.91 40.75 32.90
C LEU A 169 -3.16 40.36 34.18
N ARG A 170 -3.84 39.65 35.09
CA ARG A 170 -3.30 39.22 36.38
C ARG A 170 -2.69 37.82 36.37
N LYS A 171 -2.74 37.13 35.22
CA LYS A 171 -2.31 35.73 35.06
C LYS A 171 -3.00 34.77 36.04
N LEU A 172 -4.28 35.02 36.32
CA LEU A 172 -5.10 34.21 37.23
C LEU A 172 -5.95 33.20 36.46
N PRO A 173 -6.15 31.99 36.98
CA PRO A 173 -7.12 31.05 36.42
C PRO A 173 -8.56 31.53 36.62
N VAL A 174 -9.45 31.06 35.75
CA VAL A 174 -10.90 31.28 35.84
C VAL A 174 -11.58 30.02 36.34
N LEU A 175 -12.29 30.11 37.46
CA LEU A 175 -13.00 28.99 38.09
C LEU A 175 -14.51 29.27 38.14
N ASN A 176 -15.26 28.57 37.30
CA ASN A 176 -16.72 28.58 37.27
C ASN A 176 -17.23 27.15 37.03
N PRO A 177 -17.19 26.26 38.04
CA PRO A 177 -17.49 24.84 37.85
C PRO A 177 -19.00 24.55 37.61
N SER A 178 -19.86 25.55 37.81
CA SER A 178 -21.30 25.48 37.57
C SER A 178 -21.87 26.88 37.32
N GLY A 179 -22.94 26.96 36.54
CA GLY A 179 -23.63 28.19 36.21
C GLY A 179 -24.36 28.06 34.87
N GLU A 180 -25.30 28.96 34.59
CA GLU A 180 -26.04 29.00 33.32
C GLU A 180 -25.99 30.44 32.80
N TYR A 181 -25.41 30.64 31.61
CA TYR A 181 -25.05 31.97 31.10
C TYR A 181 -25.42 32.16 29.64
N TRP A 182 -25.98 33.33 29.30
CA TRP A 182 -26.43 33.66 27.94
C TRP A 182 -25.45 34.59 27.24
N ILE A 183 -24.84 34.11 26.16
CA ILE A 183 -23.94 34.87 25.29
C ILE A 183 -24.73 35.26 24.04
N LYS A 184 -25.12 36.53 23.96
CA LYS A 184 -25.99 37.04 22.89
C LYS A 184 -25.17 37.73 21.81
N SER A 185 -24.84 39.00 22.00
CA SER A 185 -24.07 39.83 21.06
C SER A 185 -22.59 39.92 21.43
N ALA A 186 -22.18 39.44 22.61
CA ALA A 186 -20.78 39.44 23.01
C ALA A 186 -19.93 38.51 22.11
N HIS A 187 -18.80 39.05 21.65
CA HIS A 187 -17.80 38.35 20.85
C HIS A 187 -16.39 38.58 21.42
N THR A 188 -15.44 37.79 20.93
CA THR A 188 -14.00 37.91 21.22
C THR A 188 -13.67 37.91 22.72
N ILE A 189 -14.33 37.03 23.47
CA ILE A 189 -14.01 36.78 24.88
C ILE A 189 -12.60 36.16 24.96
N PRO A 190 -11.59 36.86 25.51
CA PRO A 190 -10.20 36.46 25.38
C PRO A 190 -9.81 35.45 26.46
N ILE A 191 -9.20 34.32 26.11
CA ILE A 191 -8.68 33.34 27.08
C ILE A 191 -7.17 33.25 26.91
N GLN A 192 -6.41 33.56 27.98
CA GLN A 192 -4.95 33.38 28.04
C GLN A 192 -4.50 32.63 29.29
N THR A 193 -5.41 32.31 30.21
CA THR A 193 -5.16 31.51 31.41
C THR A 193 -6.07 30.28 31.45
N SER A 194 -5.72 29.28 32.27
CA SER A 194 -6.51 28.05 32.40
C SER A 194 -7.91 28.32 32.96
N VAL A 195 -8.88 27.54 32.49
CA VAL A 195 -10.30 27.71 32.77
C VAL A 195 -10.90 26.39 33.24
N GLN A 196 -11.63 26.44 34.34
CA GLN A 196 -12.42 25.32 34.85
C GLN A 196 -13.90 25.69 34.80
N TRP A 197 -14.59 25.17 33.79
CA TRP A 197 -16.02 25.33 33.58
C TRP A 197 -16.86 24.21 34.19
N GLY A 198 -16.30 23.02 34.42
CA GLY A 198 -17.03 21.88 34.95
C GLY A 198 -18.38 21.66 34.24
N SER A 199 -19.47 21.81 34.99
CA SER A 199 -20.86 21.65 34.56
C SER A 199 -21.54 22.92 34.04
N THR A 200 -20.81 24.03 33.91
CA THR A 200 -21.36 25.31 33.41
C THR A 200 -21.96 25.17 32.02
N ILE A 201 -23.11 25.83 31.82
CA ILE A 201 -23.87 25.85 30.57
C ILE A 201 -23.79 27.25 29.97
N PHE A 202 -23.42 27.32 28.69
CA PHE A 202 -23.41 28.53 27.87
C PHE A 202 -24.47 28.41 26.77
N HIS A 203 -25.40 29.36 26.74
CA HIS A 203 -26.39 29.53 25.71
C HIS A 203 -25.89 30.54 24.68
N ILE A 204 -25.65 30.12 23.45
CA ILE A 204 -25.09 30.95 22.38
C ILE A 204 -26.19 31.26 21.36
N ASP A 205 -26.55 32.54 21.28
CA ASP A 205 -27.48 33.03 20.26
C ASP A 205 -26.76 33.17 18.91
N GLU A 206 -26.84 32.15 18.07
CA GLU A 206 -26.21 32.16 16.75
C GLU A 206 -26.79 33.22 15.79
N SER A 207 -27.95 33.82 16.08
CA SER A 207 -28.53 34.86 15.22
C SER A 207 -27.68 36.14 15.19
N LYS A 208 -26.81 36.29 16.20
CA LYS A 208 -25.84 37.39 16.33
C LYS A 208 -24.44 37.01 15.86
N SER A 209 -24.24 35.80 15.35
CA SER A 209 -22.94 35.36 14.85
C SER A 209 -22.45 36.23 13.69
N THR A 210 -21.13 36.36 13.56
CA THR A 210 -20.50 37.18 12.51
C THR A 210 -19.52 36.35 11.69
N LYS A 211 -19.10 36.87 10.53
CA LYS A 211 -18.09 36.23 9.67
C LYS A 211 -16.65 36.46 10.16
N THR A 212 -16.45 37.40 11.07
CA THR A 212 -15.10 37.86 11.49
C THR A 212 -14.77 37.56 12.95
N ASN A 213 -15.77 37.57 13.84
CA ASN A 213 -15.56 37.55 15.28
C ASN A 213 -16.11 36.27 15.94
N PRO A 214 -15.25 35.38 16.45
CA PRO A 214 -15.66 34.22 17.26
C PRO A 214 -16.21 34.62 18.63
N ARG A 215 -16.85 33.66 19.32
CA ARG A 215 -17.36 33.87 20.69
C ARG A 215 -16.23 33.95 21.69
N PHE A 216 -15.37 32.94 21.68
CA PHE A 216 -14.17 32.89 22.51
C PHE A 216 -12.91 32.85 21.64
N VAL A 217 -11.82 33.44 22.11
CA VAL A 217 -10.50 33.38 21.46
C VAL A 217 -9.44 32.98 22.48
N VAL A 218 -8.83 31.82 22.29
CA VAL A 218 -7.67 31.39 23.07
C VAL A 218 -6.43 32.01 22.41
N ASN A 219 -5.88 33.05 23.03
CA ASN A 219 -4.80 33.86 22.46
C ASN A 219 -3.43 33.47 23.04
N PRO A 220 -2.36 33.52 22.23
CA PRO A 220 -1.00 33.44 22.75
C PRO A 220 -0.68 34.65 23.63
N SER A 221 0.28 34.50 24.55
CA SER A 221 0.76 35.62 25.38
C SER A 221 1.74 36.55 24.65
N LYS A 222 2.32 36.08 23.53
CA LYS A 222 3.34 36.77 22.74
C LYS A 222 2.85 37.01 21.31
N ASN A 223 3.25 38.14 20.74
CA ASN A 223 2.94 38.47 19.35
C ASN A 223 3.83 37.68 18.37
N PRO A 224 3.36 37.40 17.14
CA PRO A 224 4.20 36.84 16.08
C PRO A 224 5.37 37.77 15.73
N ILE A 225 6.49 37.18 15.31
CA ILE A 225 7.72 37.86 14.91
C ILE A 225 7.94 37.62 13.42
N THR A 226 7.87 38.68 12.62
CA THR A 226 8.30 38.63 11.21
C THR A 226 9.83 38.54 11.16
N ILE A 227 10.35 37.51 10.51
CA ILE A 227 11.79 37.29 10.41
C ILE A 227 12.31 38.03 9.18
N SER A 228 13.14 39.04 9.42
CA SER A 228 13.90 39.72 8.37
C SER A 228 15.26 39.04 8.21
N LEU A 229 15.57 38.60 6.99
CA LEU A 229 16.82 37.92 6.67
C LEU A 229 17.71 38.83 5.82
N LYS A 230 19.01 38.86 6.14
CA LYS A 230 20.02 39.39 5.21
C LYS A 230 20.15 38.47 3.97
N PRO A 231 20.66 38.97 2.84
CA PRO A 231 20.79 38.16 1.62
C PRO A 231 21.53 36.83 1.81
N GLU A 232 22.60 36.83 2.60
CA GLU A 232 23.40 35.65 2.92
C GLU A 232 22.63 34.63 3.78
N GLU A 233 21.87 35.09 4.77
CA GLU A 233 21.04 34.25 5.65
C GLU A 233 19.88 33.63 4.87
N LYS A 234 19.23 34.41 4.00
CA LYS A 234 18.18 33.92 3.10
C LYS A 234 18.70 32.82 2.18
N THR A 235 19.89 33.00 1.62
CA THR A 235 20.53 32.01 0.76
C THR A 235 20.87 30.72 1.53
N ALA A 236 21.39 30.84 2.76
CA ALA A 236 21.69 29.69 3.62
C ALA A 236 20.41 28.92 4.01
N LEU A 237 19.36 29.64 4.42
CA LEU A 237 18.07 29.04 4.78
C LEU A 237 17.42 28.34 3.59
N LEU A 238 17.39 28.94 2.41
CA LEU A 238 16.83 28.35 1.19
C LEU A 238 17.45 26.97 0.86
N LYS A 239 18.77 26.81 1.03
CA LYS A 239 19.45 25.52 0.80
C LYS A 239 18.96 24.40 1.72
N ARG A 240 18.39 24.76 2.88
CA ARG A 240 17.85 23.84 3.89
C ARG A 240 16.35 23.63 3.79
N LEU A 241 15.60 24.53 3.16
CA LEU A 241 14.14 24.39 2.99
C LEU A 241 13.79 23.37 1.89
N LYS A 242 13.99 22.09 2.21
CA LYS A 242 13.74 20.93 1.35
C LYS A 242 13.41 19.68 2.17
N PRO A 243 12.76 18.65 1.57
CA PRO A 243 12.45 17.40 2.27
C PRO A 243 13.70 16.73 2.86
N GLY A 244 13.54 16.10 4.02
CA GLY A 244 14.61 15.40 4.75
C GLY A 244 15.48 16.29 5.65
N THR A 245 15.34 17.62 5.61
CA THR A 245 16.01 18.51 6.56
C THR A 245 15.44 18.34 7.96
N THR A 246 16.32 18.16 8.94
CA THR A 246 15.97 18.04 10.36
C THR A 246 16.54 19.18 11.22
N LEU A 247 17.49 19.95 10.70
CA LEU A 247 18.23 20.99 11.42
C LEU A 247 18.40 22.24 10.55
N ILE A 248 17.98 23.39 11.08
CA ILE A 248 18.08 24.72 10.47
C ILE A 248 18.70 25.69 11.48
N PRO A 249 20.05 25.74 11.59
CA PRO A 249 20.74 26.61 12.56
C PRO A 249 20.42 28.11 12.41
N GLU A 250 20.09 28.55 11.20
CA GLU A 250 19.70 29.93 10.87
C GLU A 250 18.43 30.36 11.64
N LEU A 251 17.63 29.40 12.10
CA LEU A 251 16.43 29.64 12.90
C LEU A 251 16.60 29.34 14.40
N ALA A 252 17.80 28.97 14.87
CA ALA A 252 18.02 28.56 16.26
C ALA A 252 17.61 29.62 17.31
N GLN A 253 17.73 30.91 16.97
CA GLN A 253 17.29 32.01 17.83
C GLN A 253 15.76 32.08 18.02
N TYR A 254 15.00 31.41 17.15
CA TYR A 254 13.54 31.30 17.21
C TYR A 254 13.10 29.98 17.84
N LYS A 255 13.91 29.42 18.75
CA LYS A 255 13.51 28.24 19.52
C LYS A 255 12.19 28.49 20.27
N ASN A 256 11.44 27.41 20.48
CA ASN A 256 10.10 27.46 21.04
C ASN A 256 9.12 28.33 20.22
N CYS A 257 9.26 28.32 18.90
CA CYS A 257 8.31 28.95 17.98
C CYS A 257 7.81 27.95 16.95
N LEU A 258 6.52 28.06 16.59
CA LEU A 258 6.02 27.55 15.33
C LEU A 258 6.44 28.53 14.23
N VAL A 259 7.19 28.09 13.23
CA VAL A 259 7.63 28.93 12.11
C VAL A 259 6.82 28.57 10.87
N VAL A 260 6.34 29.59 10.16
CA VAL A 260 5.66 29.48 8.87
C VAL A 260 6.50 30.16 7.81
N VAL A 261 6.75 29.46 6.70
CA VAL A 261 7.49 29.95 5.54
C VAL A 261 6.64 29.83 4.29
N ALA A 262 6.66 30.86 3.43
CA ALA A 262 5.93 30.85 2.18
C ALA A 262 6.69 31.52 1.02
N ASP A 263 6.49 30.95 -0.17
CA ASP A 263 6.82 31.52 -1.47
C ASP A 263 5.52 31.85 -2.20
N LYS A 264 5.12 33.12 -2.16
CA LYS A 264 3.90 33.62 -2.80
C LYS A 264 4.02 33.66 -4.33
N ASN A 265 5.24 33.57 -4.87
CA ASN A 265 5.50 33.58 -6.31
C ASN A 265 5.41 32.18 -6.92
N ASP A 266 5.37 31.12 -6.11
CA ASP A 266 5.22 29.72 -6.54
C ASP A 266 3.88 29.16 -6.07
N LEU A 267 2.88 29.18 -6.97
CA LEU A 267 1.53 28.70 -6.65
C LEU A 267 1.39 27.19 -6.91
N ILE A 268 0.95 26.45 -5.89
CA ILE A 268 0.65 25.01 -5.93
C ILE A 268 -0.79 24.76 -5.51
N GLY A 269 -1.33 23.55 -5.56
CA GLY A 269 -2.65 23.29 -4.96
C GLY A 269 -3.83 23.84 -5.75
N ALA A 270 -3.72 24.08 -7.06
CA ALA A 270 -4.83 24.58 -7.86
C ALA A 270 -6.00 23.58 -7.83
N ARG A 271 -7.24 24.08 -7.70
CA ARG A 271 -8.42 23.24 -7.47
C ARG A 271 -9.22 23.05 -8.76
N SER A 272 -9.36 21.79 -9.19
CA SER A 272 -10.15 21.47 -10.39
C SER A 272 -11.64 21.77 -10.17
N GLY A 273 -12.29 22.39 -11.16
CA GLY A 273 -13.72 22.75 -11.12
C GLY A 273 -14.04 24.07 -10.41
N TYR A 274 -13.03 24.85 -10.00
CA TYR A 274 -13.21 26.14 -9.32
C TYR A 274 -12.32 27.23 -9.95
N GLU A 275 -12.86 28.03 -10.87
CA GLU A 275 -12.11 29.04 -11.65
C GLU A 275 -11.35 30.04 -10.78
N ASN A 276 -11.93 30.44 -9.64
CA ASN A 276 -11.35 31.43 -8.73
C ASN A 276 -10.29 30.85 -7.77
N GLN A 277 -10.01 29.55 -7.82
CA GLN A 277 -9.02 28.90 -6.97
C GLN A 277 -7.83 28.43 -7.81
N THR A 278 -6.91 29.36 -8.07
CA THR A 278 -5.78 29.17 -8.99
C THR A 278 -4.52 28.60 -8.32
N GLY A 279 -4.61 28.26 -7.03
CA GLY A 279 -3.53 27.74 -6.21
C GLY A 279 -3.34 28.50 -4.89
N TRP A 280 -2.49 27.93 -4.04
CA TRP A 280 -1.98 28.44 -2.78
C TRP A 280 -0.50 28.78 -2.97
N ALA A 281 -0.01 29.80 -2.28
CA ALA A 281 1.44 29.98 -2.14
C ALA A 281 2.07 28.66 -1.66
N ARG A 282 3.24 28.29 -2.19
CA ARG A 282 4.00 27.18 -1.63
C ARG A 282 4.34 27.56 -0.20
N GLU A 283 3.70 26.88 0.73
CA GLU A 283 3.76 27.17 2.15
C GLU A 283 4.11 25.89 2.91
N ASP A 284 4.91 26.05 3.95
CA ASP A 284 5.21 25.00 4.91
C ASP A 284 5.38 25.61 6.32
N PHE A 285 5.25 24.79 7.35
CA PHE A 285 5.37 25.17 8.74
C PHE A 285 5.91 24.03 9.61
N PHE A 286 6.73 24.40 10.59
CA PHE A 286 7.42 23.49 11.50
C PHE A 286 7.74 24.19 12.82
N TYR A 287 7.86 23.43 13.90
CA TYR A 287 8.30 23.96 15.20
C TYR A 287 9.82 23.95 15.28
N VAL A 288 10.42 25.00 15.84
CA VAL A 288 11.87 25.10 16.03
C VAL A 288 12.22 24.86 17.50
N ASP A 289 13.12 23.92 17.73
CA ASP A 289 13.67 23.53 19.01
C ASP A 289 15.15 23.93 19.14
N GLU A 290 15.81 23.50 20.22
CA GLU A 290 17.21 23.81 20.52
C GLU A 290 18.14 23.61 19.32
N TYR A 291 19.07 24.56 19.13
CA TYR A 291 20.02 24.62 18.02
C TYR A 291 19.41 24.60 16.60
N GLY A 292 18.10 24.89 16.48
CA GLY A 292 17.42 24.94 15.19
C GLY A 292 16.88 23.58 14.73
N ARG A 293 16.78 22.58 15.62
CA ARG A 293 16.14 21.30 15.30
C ARG A 293 14.66 21.53 14.98
N ILE A 294 14.18 21.00 13.86
CA ILE A 294 12.77 21.21 13.45
C ILE A 294 11.87 20.00 13.72
N MET A 295 10.65 20.24 14.19
CA MET A 295 9.59 19.23 14.26
C MET A 295 8.49 19.57 13.25
N GLY A 296 8.02 18.55 12.52
CA GLY A 296 7.19 18.73 11.32
C GLY A 296 8.06 18.71 10.08
N ASP A 297 7.93 17.64 9.29
CA ASP A 297 8.76 17.43 8.10
C ASP A 297 8.46 18.50 7.04
N LEU A 298 9.47 18.93 6.30
CA LEU A 298 9.28 19.76 5.13
C LEU A 298 8.74 18.91 3.96
N ALA A 299 7.61 19.32 3.41
CA ALA A 299 6.97 18.65 2.28
C ALA A 299 7.52 19.14 0.93
N TRP A 300 8.15 20.32 0.91
CA TRP A 300 8.51 21.02 -0.32
C TRP A 300 9.95 21.50 -0.32
N THR A 301 10.52 21.59 -1.52
CA THR A 301 11.70 22.42 -1.79
C THR A 301 11.22 23.83 -2.18
N PHE A 302 11.78 24.85 -1.56
CA PHE A 302 11.44 26.25 -1.83
C PHE A 302 12.37 26.86 -2.89
N LYS A 303 11.80 27.72 -3.75
CA LYS A 303 12.55 28.50 -4.75
C LYS A 303 12.93 29.87 -4.19
N ASP A 304 12.02 30.48 -3.45
CA ASP A 304 12.23 31.75 -2.76
C ASP A 304 11.60 31.76 -1.36
N ILE A 305 11.89 32.79 -0.56
CA ILE A 305 11.22 33.11 0.71
C ILE A 305 10.64 34.51 0.59
N THR A 306 9.31 34.58 0.48
CA THR A 306 8.55 35.84 0.40
C THR A 306 7.88 36.22 1.72
N SER A 307 7.71 35.26 2.62
CA SER A 307 7.18 35.45 3.96
C SER A 307 7.80 34.42 4.90
N LEU A 308 8.22 34.88 6.07
CA LEU A 308 8.76 34.06 7.14
C LEU A 308 8.35 34.67 8.48
N THR A 309 7.65 33.89 9.29
CA THR A 309 7.10 34.37 10.57
C THR A 309 7.24 33.30 11.63
N ALA A 310 7.80 33.67 12.78
CA ALA A 310 7.81 32.86 13.98
C ALA A 310 6.62 33.23 14.88
N TYR A 311 5.90 32.21 15.35
CA TYR A 311 4.80 32.32 16.31
C TYR A 311 5.30 31.73 17.63
N PRO A 312 5.67 32.58 18.61
CA PRO A 312 6.19 32.10 19.88
C PRO A 312 5.17 31.25 20.63
N CYS A 313 5.58 30.07 21.06
CA CYS A 313 4.75 29.20 21.89
C CYS A 313 4.88 29.61 23.36
N ASP A 314 3.77 29.61 24.07
CA ASP A 314 3.79 29.70 25.53
C ASP A 314 4.52 28.48 26.13
N GLU A 315 5.23 28.70 27.24
CA GLU A 315 5.99 27.63 27.92
C GLU A 315 5.06 26.63 28.63
N ASN A 316 4.00 27.14 29.25
CA ASN A 316 3.04 26.36 30.01
C ASN A 316 1.84 25.91 29.16
N VAL A 317 1.29 24.75 29.50
CA VAL A 317 0.03 24.25 28.90
C VAL A 317 -1.16 25.03 29.48
N LEU A 318 -2.04 25.51 28.61
CA LEU A 318 -3.33 26.08 29.01
C LEU A 318 -4.39 24.99 28.92
N THR A 319 -5.16 24.78 29.98
CA THR A 319 -6.26 23.80 30.00
C THR A 319 -7.61 24.52 30.11
N ILE A 320 -8.54 24.16 29.23
CA ILE A 320 -9.96 24.51 29.31
C ILE A 320 -10.73 23.21 29.58
N ASP A 321 -11.24 23.07 30.79
CA ASP A 321 -11.90 21.86 31.26
C ASP A 321 -13.40 22.10 31.51
N GLY A 322 -14.25 21.20 31.02
CA GLY A 322 -15.69 21.28 31.20
C GLY A 322 -16.37 22.27 30.24
N GLY A 323 -17.68 22.42 30.42
CA GLY A 323 -18.52 23.33 29.65
C GLY A 323 -19.52 22.61 28.72
N THR A 324 -20.78 22.98 28.87
CA THR A 324 -21.88 22.62 27.95
C THR A 324 -22.24 23.84 27.13
N PHE A 325 -22.21 23.74 25.81
CA PHE A 325 -22.57 24.80 24.88
C PHE A 325 -23.86 24.43 24.16
N LEU A 326 -24.91 25.21 24.39
CA LEU A 326 -26.18 25.11 23.71
C LEU A 326 -26.27 26.24 22.69
N VAL A 327 -26.40 25.89 21.42
CA VAL A 327 -26.44 26.86 20.31
C VAL A 327 -27.85 26.92 19.72
N SER A 328 -28.29 28.10 19.28
CA SER A 328 -29.66 28.29 18.80
C SER A 328 -29.99 27.60 17.47
N GLY A 329 -28.97 27.21 16.67
CA GLY A 329 -29.17 26.55 15.37
C GLY A 329 -29.53 27.50 14.22
N ASN A 330 -29.52 28.81 14.45
CA ASN A 330 -29.99 29.81 13.50
C ASN A 330 -28.95 30.92 13.30
N LEU A 331 -28.09 30.79 12.28
CA LEU A 331 -27.18 31.87 11.86
C LEU A 331 -27.90 32.95 11.06
N PRO A 332 -27.40 34.20 11.03
CA PRO A 332 -28.02 35.26 10.25
C PRO A 332 -27.90 35.03 8.74
N GLY A 333 -29.00 35.26 8.03
CA GLY A 333 -29.08 35.17 6.58
C GLY A 333 -29.98 34.03 6.10
N GLN A 334 -30.55 34.22 4.91
CA GLN A 334 -31.53 33.30 4.29
C GLN A 334 -30.98 32.61 3.04
N LYS A 335 -29.71 32.84 2.70
CA LYS A 335 -29.00 32.20 1.60
C LYS A 335 -27.51 32.17 1.91
N TYR A 336 -26.82 31.17 1.38
CA TYR A 336 -25.37 31.06 1.55
C TYR A 336 -24.65 32.31 1.04
N ASP A 337 -23.86 32.93 1.91
CA ASP A 337 -23.00 34.07 1.57
C ASP A 337 -21.63 34.03 2.29
N GLY A 338 -21.30 32.92 2.93
CA GLY A 338 -20.01 32.68 3.57
C GLY A 338 -20.10 31.82 4.82
N TYR A 339 -19.02 31.88 5.60
CA TYR A 339 -18.86 31.13 6.85
C TYR A 339 -18.98 32.05 8.05
N TYR A 340 -19.66 31.58 9.08
CA TYR A 340 -19.90 32.29 10.34
C TYR A 340 -19.22 31.61 11.51
N TRP A 341 -18.91 32.40 12.53
CA TRP A 341 -18.36 31.94 13.77
C TRP A 341 -19.44 31.65 14.81
N SER A 342 -19.33 30.50 15.49
CA SER A 342 -20.27 30.12 16.54
C SER A 342 -19.61 29.71 17.86
N GLY A 343 -18.30 29.47 17.87
CA GLY A 343 -17.61 28.89 19.02
C GLY A 343 -16.26 29.53 19.33
N ILE A 344 -15.27 28.67 19.57
CA ILE A 344 -13.95 28.97 20.12
C ILE A 344 -12.91 28.94 18.99
N GLN A 345 -12.18 30.04 18.84
CA GLN A 345 -10.97 30.08 18.01
C GLN A 345 -9.73 29.86 18.89
N ILE A 346 -8.88 28.91 18.50
CA ILE A 346 -7.66 28.53 19.21
C ILE A 346 -6.46 29.00 18.40
N LYS A 347 -5.76 30.01 18.91
CA LYS A 347 -4.54 30.58 18.32
C LYS A 347 -3.31 30.40 19.22
N ARG A 348 -3.47 29.73 20.36
CA ARG A 348 -2.43 29.47 21.34
C ARG A 348 -1.96 28.02 21.23
N SER A 349 -0.66 27.82 20.97
CA SER A 349 0.01 26.52 21.06
C SER A 349 -0.02 25.97 22.50
N ARG A 350 0.20 24.68 22.69
CA ARG A 350 0.17 24.01 24.01
C ARG A 350 -1.16 24.23 24.73
N THR A 351 -2.25 23.88 24.07
CA THR A 351 -3.62 24.07 24.58
C THR A 351 -4.37 22.74 24.63
N VAL A 352 -4.99 22.47 25.77
CA VAL A 352 -5.87 21.32 26.00
C VAL A 352 -7.31 21.81 26.16
N LEU A 353 -8.22 21.29 25.35
CA LEU A 353 -9.67 21.45 25.51
C LEU A 353 -10.26 20.08 25.82
N ARG A 354 -10.95 19.94 26.95
CA ARG A 354 -11.52 18.65 27.34
C ARG A 354 -12.85 18.70 28.07
N ASN A 355 -13.55 17.57 28.01
CA ASN A 355 -14.81 17.32 28.74
C ASN A 355 -15.93 18.29 28.35
N GLN A 356 -16.16 18.47 27.05
CA GLN A 356 -17.08 19.47 26.51
C GLN A 356 -18.23 18.85 25.71
N PHE A 357 -19.41 19.45 25.85
CA PHE A 357 -20.58 19.09 25.07
C PHE A 357 -21.04 20.29 24.24
N VAL A 358 -21.30 20.07 22.95
CA VAL A 358 -21.97 21.03 22.08
C VAL A 358 -23.27 20.39 21.58
N GLY A 359 -24.37 21.13 21.71
CA GLY A 359 -25.71 20.69 21.32
C GLY A 359 -26.58 21.87 20.93
N LEU A 360 -27.74 21.57 20.34
CA LEU A 360 -28.76 22.57 20.11
C LEU A 360 -29.49 22.88 21.41
N GLU A 361 -30.00 24.10 21.51
CA GLU A 361 -30.97 24.46 22.55
C GLU A 361 -32.15 23.47 22.59
N PRO A 362 -32.71 23.17 23.77
CA PRO A 362 -33.85 22.26 23.90
C PRO A 362 -35.03 22.66 22.98
N GLY A 363 -35.48 21.72 22.15
CA GLY A 363 -36.58 21.95 21.21
C GLY A 363 -36.20 22.68 19.92
N MET A 364 -34.96 23.16 19.78
CA MET A 364 -34.47 23.84 18.58
C MET A 364 -33.93 22.86 17.54
N LYS A 365 -33.92 23.30 16.29
CA LYS A 365 -33.38 22.58 15.12
C LYS A 365 -32.35 23.46 14.42
N ASP A 366 -31.40 22.84 13.72
CA ASP A 366 -30.53 23.57 12.82
C ASP A 366 -31.34 24.01 11.59
N VAL A 367 -31.62 25.31 11.50
CA VAL A 367 -32.40 25.92 10.41
C VAL A 367 -31.53 26.86 9.57
N SER A 368 -30.25 26.98 9.88
CA SER A 368 -29.34 27.89 9.18
C SER A 368 -29.07 27.51 7.73
N LEU A 369 -29.19 28.44 6.79
CA LEU A 369 -28.76 28.27 5.38
C LEU A 369 -27.31 28.70 5.13
N GLN A 370 -26.56 28.92 6.21
CA GLN A 370 -25.20 29.43 6.22
C GLN A 370 -24.21 28.37 6.70
N ALA A 371 -22.95 28.51 6.32
CA ALA A 371 -21.90 27.60 6.76
C ALA A 371 -21.27 28.05 8.08
N ARG A 372 -20.80 27.08 8.88
CA ARG A 372 -20.02 27.32 10.10
C ARG A 372 -18.56 26.97 9.86
N PHE A 373 -17.64 27.81 10.35
CA PHE A 373 -16.19 27.52 10.29
C PHE A 373 -15.77 26.28 11.10
N GLY A 374 -16.54 25.94 12.13
CA GLY A 374 -16.16 25.01 13.19
C GLY A 374 -16.52 25.62 14.55
N PHE A 375 -17.08 24.83 15.46
CA PHE A 375 -17.23 25.25 16.85
C PHE A 375 -15.86 25.35 17.52
N PHE A 376 -14.96 24.42 17.25
CA PHE A 376 -13.53 24.56 17.57
C PHE A 376 -12.76 24.84 16.29
N TYR A 377 -12.02 25.95 16.24
CA TYR A 377 -11.19 26.31 15.10
C TYR A 377 -9.74 26.50 15.51
N PHE A 378 -8.85 25.63 15.05
CA PHE A 378 -7.42 25.67 15.36
C PHE A 378 -6.65 26.41 14.27
N ASN A 379 -5.88 27.44 14.62
CA ASN A 379 -5.17 28.24 13.63
C ASN A 379 -3.79 28.65 14.09
N LEU A 380 -2.76 28.28 13.31
CA LEU A 380 -1.36 28.64 13.59
C LEU A 380 -0.92 28.17 14.99
N VAL A 381 -1.16 26.88 15.27
CA VAL A 381 -0.87 26.29 16.58
C VAL A 381 -0.03 25.02 16.49
N TYR A 382 0.75 24.82 17.53
CA TYR A 382 1.55 23.63 17.78
C TYR A 382 1.07 22.93 19.06
N ASP A 383 1.02 21.60 19.04
CA ASP A 383 0.79 20.76 20.22
C ASP A 383 -0.54 21.09 20.94
N VAL A 384 -1.63 20.57 20.37
CA VAL A 384 -2.99 20.82 20.87
C VAL A 384 -3.75 19.51 21.05
N LEU A 385 -4.55 19.45 22.12
CA LEU A 385 -5.38 18.30 22.46
C LEU A 385 -6.86 18.70 22.51
N LEU A 386 -7.70 17.96 21.79
CA LEU A 386 -9.15 17.97 21.95
C LEU A 386 -9.58 16.60 22.46
N GLU A 387 -10.10 16.53 23.69
CA GLU A 387 -10.34 15.26 24.38
C GLU A 387 -11.72 15.18 25.03
N ASN A 388 -12.41 14.04 24.90
CA ASN A 388 -13.71 13.80 25.54
C ASN A 388 -14.73 14.89 25.16
N VAL A 389 -14.93 15.08 23.85
CA VAL A 389 -15.79 16.15 23.31
C VAL A 389 -16.89 15.56 22.46
N LYS A 390 -18.12 16.04 22.66
CA LYS A 390 -19.25 15.77 21.76
C LYS A 390 -19.66 17.03 21.00
N LEU A 391 -19.82 16.90 19.68
CA LEU A 391 -20.17 18.00 18.77
C LEU A 391 -21.45 17.70 17.97
N ILE A 392 -21.92 18.72 17.26
CA ILE A 392 -22.97 18.60 16.24
C ILE A 392 -22.29 18.39 14.88
N PRO A 393 -22.58 17.28 14.16
CA PRO A 393 -22.26 17.16 12.75
C PRO A 393 -23.36 17.89 11.98
N TRP A 394 -23.11 19.12 11.53
CA TRP A 394 -24.17 19.98 10.98
C TRP A 394 -24.82 19.44 9.70
N GLU A 395 -26.12 19.68 9.56
CA GLU A 395 -26.90 19.37 8.37
C GLU A 395 -26.49 20.31 7.22
N GLN A 396 -26.32 19.73 6.03
CA GLN A 396 -26.08 20.50 4.81
C GLN A 396 -27.14 20.21 3.76
N ASP A 397 -27.47 18.94 3.57
CA ASP A 397 -28.53 18.50 2.68
C ASP A 397 -29.84 18.48 3.46
N ARG A 398 -30.79 19.32 3.08
CA ARG A 398 -32.06 19.51 3.79
C ARG A 398 -33.28 19.16 2.95
N GLY A 399 -33.07 18.55 1.78
CA GLY A 399 -34.14 18.10 0.91
C GLY A 399 -34.94 19.24 0.26
N GLY A 400 -34.59 19.57 -0.98
CA GLY A 400 -35.37 20.44 -1.87
C GLY A 400 -34.58 21.62 -2.44
N PRO A 401 -34.94 22.14 -3.63
CA PRO A 401 -34.20 23.23 -4.27
C PRO A 401 -34.08 24.47 -3.37
N GLY A 402 -32.86 24.95 -3.18
CA GLY A 402 -32.56 26.18 -2.42
C GLY A 402 -32.61 26.04 -0.90
N LYS A 403 -32.79 24.83 -0.35
CA LYS A 403 -32.80 24.58 1.10
C LYS A 403 -31.49 24.08 1.67
N ASP A 404 -30.58 23.65 0.80
CA ASP A 404 -29.28 23.13 1.20
C ASP A 404 -28.32 24.27 1.55
N VAL A 405 -27.39 24.00 2.47
CA VAL A 405 -26.29 24.94 2.74
C VAL A 405 -25.32 24.89 1.57
N GLY A 406 -25.11 26.04 0.91
CA GLY A 406 -24.34 26.15 -0.34
C GLY A 406 -22.84 25.83 -0.25
N ALA A 407 -22.33 25.49 0.95
CA ALA A 407 -20.97 25.03 1.18
C ALA A 407 -20.93 24.02 2.33
N GLY A 408 -19.75 23.45 2.61
CA GLY A 408 -19.59 22.60 3.78
C GLY A 408 -19.76 23.38 5.08
N THR A 409 -20.34 22.76 6.10
CA THR A 409 -20.55 23.36 7.43
C THR A 409 -19.98 22.44 8.49
N TYR A 410 -19.26 23.00 9.49
CA TYR A 410 -18.31 22.22 10.28
C TYR A 410 -18.48 22.38 11.79
N GLY A 411 -18.19 21.31 12.54
CA GLY A 411 -18.07 21.31 13.99
C GLY A 411 -16.63 21.56 14.47
N ILE A 412 -15.65 21.21 13.65
CA ILE A 412 -14.21 21.38 13.84
C ILE A 412 -13.64 21.98 12.54
N GLY A 413 -12.93 23.08 12.68
CA GLY A 413 -12.16 23.69 11.60
C GLY A 413 -10.70 23.84 11.98
N GLY A 414 -9.86 24.10 10.99
CA GLY A 414 -8.49 24.47 11.27
C GLY A 414 -7.59 24.68 10.07
N ALA A 415 -6.52 25.43 10.31
CA ALA A 415 -5.48 25.70 9.33
C ALA A 415 -4.11 25.86 10.00
N ARG A 416 -3.07 25.24 9.44
CA ARG A 416 -1.67 25.34 9.91
C ARG A 416 -1.53 24.86 11.35
N VAL A 417 -1.83 23.57 11.53
CA VAL A 417 -1.86 22.91 12.84
C VAL A 417 -0.84 21.80 12.86
N LEU A 418 0.13 21.88 13.77
CA LEU A 418 1.19 20.89 13.93
C LEU A 418 0.99 20.11 15.24
N ASN A 419 1.09 18.78 15.15
CA ASN A 419 0.87 17.85 16.28
C ASN A 419 -0.50 17.99 16.99
N PRO A 420 -1.64 18.11 16.27
CA PRO A 420 -2.94 17.99 16.93
C PRO A 420 -3.26 16.52 17.28
N VAL A 421 -3.80 16.31 18.47
CA VAL A 421 -4.35 15.04 18.93
C VAL A 421 -5.82 15.20 19.25
N PHE A 422 -6.69 14.52 18.52
CA PHE A 422 -8.12 14.44 18.81
C PHE A 422 -8.46 13.06 19.34
N ARG A 423 -8.93 13.00 20.58
CA ARG A 423 -9.12 11.76 21.33
C ARG A 423 -10.51 11.68 21.92
N ASN A 424 -11.20 10.55 21.74
CA ASN A 424 -12.54 10.38 22.29
C ASN A 424 -13.50 11.52 21.90
N VAL A 425 -13.48 11.90 20.62
CA VAL A 425 -14.35 12.92 20.05
C VAL A 425 -15.52 12.24 19.33
N THR A 426 -16.74 12.63 19.69
CA THR A 426 -17.98 12.11 19.10
C THR A 426 -18.71 13.19 18.33
N ALA A 427 -18.96 12.96 17.05
CA ALA A 427 -19.67 13.86 16.16
C ALA A 427 -20.20 13.07 14.96
N GLU A 428 -21.11 12.15 15.24
CA GLU A 428 -21.67 11.21 14.29
C GLU A 428 -23.01 11.67 13.73
N GLY A 429 -23.22 11.45 12.43
CA GLY A 429 -24.46 11.78 11.73
C GLY A 429 -24.69 10.84 10.56
N SER A 430 -25.82 11.04 9.87
CA SER A 430 -26.18 10.38 8.61
C SER A 430 -25.73 11.18 7.38
N LEU A 431 -26.12 10.74 6.18
CA LEU A 431 -25.80 11.39 4.90
C LEU A 431 -26.24 12.85 4.81
N VAL A 432 -27.31 13.28 5.48
CA VAL A 432 -27.75 14.69 5.44
C VAL A 432 -26.75 15.65 6.10
N HIS A 433 -25.92 15.11 6.99
CA HIS A 433 -24.88 15.87 7.68
C HIS A 433 -23.61 15.85 6.83
N TRP A 434 -23.03 17.03 6.54
CA TRP A 434 -21.86 17.12 5.65
C TRP A 434 -20.57 16.65 6.31
N GLY A 435 -20.41 16.94 7.59
CA GLY A 435 -19.27 16.47 8.35
C GLY A 435 -18.91 17.34 9.53
N VAL A 436 -17.89 16.89 10.23
CA VAL A 436 -17.35 17.54 11.41
C VAL A 436 -16.19 18.44 11.01
N PHE A 437 -15.40 18.05 10.01
CA PHE A 437 -14.13 18.67 9.66
C PHE A 437 -14.22 19.58 8.44
N GLY A 438 -13.62 20.78 8.58
CA GLY A 438 -13.18 21.64 7.48
C GLY A 438 -11.77 22.13 7.74
N THR A 439 -10.76 21.36 7.32
CA THR A 439 -9.36 21.66 7.65
C THR A 439 -8.43 21.73 6.45
N ASN A 440 -7.32 22.46 6.60
CA ASN A 440 -6.24 22.58 5.62
C ASN A 440 -4.90 22.59 6.36
N LEU A 441 -3.80 22.19 5.72
CA LEU A 441 -2.46 22.37 6.25
C LEU A 441 -2.35 21.78 7.68
N MET A 442 -2.59 20.46 7.79
CA MET A 442 -2.54 19.71 9.04
C MET A 442 -1.29 18.83 9.02
N LYS A 443 -0.48 18.84 10.09
CA LYS A 443 0.74 18.03 10.18
C LYS A 443 0.81 17.18 11.45
N ASN A 444 1.25 15.94 11.30
CA ASN A 444 1.30 14.94 12.38
C ASN A 444 -0.04 14.81 13.11
N PHE A 445 -1.11 14.71 12.32
CA PHE A 445 -2.47 14.74 12.84
C PHE A 445 -2.89 13.37 13.36
N ARG A 446 -3.24 13.28 14.66
CA ARG A 446 -3.67 12.04 15.31
C ARG A 446 -5.15 12.09 15.68
N ILE A 447 -5.88 11.04 15.30
CA ILE A 447 -7.29 10.83 15.61
C ILE A 447 -7.40 9.46 16.28
N GLN A 448 -7.87 9.43 17.53
CA GLN A 448 -7.80 8.24 18.39
C GLN A 448 -9.11 8.02 19.14
N ASN A 449 -9.63 6.79 19.16
CA ASN A 449 -10.84 6.45 19.91
C ASN A 449 -12.05 7.34 19.57
N CYS A 450 -12.18 7.77 18.31
CA CYS A 450 -13.18 8.75 17.91
C CYS A 450 -14.39 8.10 17.20
N ARG A 451 -15.52 8.81 17.17
CA ARG A 451 -16.70 8.47 16.35
C ARG A 451 -17.15 9.70 15.56
N LEU A 452 -16.78 9.78 14.29
CA LEU A 452 -16.85 11.01 13.49
C LEU A 452 -17.58 10.75 12.17
N ASN A 453 -18.55 11.58 11.79
CA ASN A 453 -19.24 11.39 10.51
C ASN A 453 -18.30 11.52 9.28
N ARG A 454 -17.25 12.34 9.42
CA ARG A 454 -16.26 12.63 8.38
C ARG A 454 -14.92 12.97 8.99
N ILE A 455 -13.83 12.55 8.35
CA ILE A 455 -12.50 13.10 8.55
C ILE A 455 -12.11 13.80 7.25
N ASP A 456 -11.77 15.09 7.31
CA ASP A 456 -11.52 15.88 6.10
C ASP A 456 -10.33 16.84 6.24
N VAL A 457 -9.42 16.74 5.27
CA VAL A 457 -8.36 17.72 5.04
C VAL A 457 -8.37 18.08 3.56
N HIS A 458 -8.83 19.28 3.23
CA HIS A 458 -9.00 19.76 1.86
C HIS A 458 -7.66 19.82 1.12
N PHE A 459 -6.77 20.67 1.62
CA PHE A 459 -5.44 20.86 1.06
C PHE A 459 -4.36 20.49 2.07
N HIS A 460 -3.55 19.51 1.68
CA HIS A 460 -2.22 19.24 2.23
C HIS A 460 -2.18 18.83 3.71
N CYS A 461 -2.59 17.59 3.98
CA CYS A 461 -2.22 16.88 5.21
C CYS A 461 -0.80 16.30 5.06
N TRP A 462 0.05 16.40 6.08
CA TRP A 462 1.35 15.71 6.11
C TRP A 462 1.49 14.88 7.38
N ASN A 463 1.51 13.56 7.24
CA ASN A 463 1.38 12.59 8.33
C ASN A 463 -0.02 12.61 9.00
N LEU A 464 -0.79 11.53 8.83
CA LEU A 464 -2.13 11.32 9.38
C LEU A 464 -2.22 9.92 10.02
N TYR A 465 -2.65 9.89 11.28
CA TYR A 465 -2.80 8.68 12.07
C TYR A 465 -4.25 8.56 12.56
N ILE A 466 -4.94 7.49 12.17
CA ILE A 466 -6.32 7.19 12.59
C ILE A 466 -6.30 5.83 13.28
N GLN A 467 -6.65 5.79 14.56
CA GLN A 467 -6.54 4.59 15.38
C GLN A 467 -7.82 4.38 16.18
N ASP A 468 -8.28 3.12 16.23
CA ASP A 468 -9.43 2.70 17.06
C ASP A 468 -10.67 3.59 16.85
N THR A 469 -10.93 3.98 15.59
CA THR A 469 -11.88 5.03 15.25
C THR A 469 -12.98 4.53 14.32
N GLU A 470 -14.19 5.05 14.53
CA GLU A 470 -15.36 4.83 13.70
C GLU A 470 -15.67 6.07 12.86
N VAL A 471 -15.70 5.90 11.53
CA VAL A 471 -15.96 6.98 10.57
C VAL A 471 -17.30 6.77 9.87
N GLY A 472 -18.19 7.76 9.92
CA GLY A 472 -19.54 7.67 9.37
C GLY A 472 -19.65 7.81 7.85
N TYR A 473 -20.85 8.18 7.42
CA TYR A 473 -21.32 8.10 6.03
C TYR A 473 -20.60 9.05 5.07
N ARG A 474 -19.96 10.11 5.56
CA ARG A 474 -19.18 11.03 4.71
C ARG A 474 -17.70 10.64 4.59
N GLY A 475 -17.26 9.63 5.34
CA GLY A 475 -16.01 8.92 5.13
C GLY A 475 -14.74 9.73 5.42
N ILE A 476 -13.61 9.24 4.91
CA ILE A 476 -12.30 9.87 5.03
C ILE A 476 -11.99 10.56 3.71
N SER A 477 -11.87 11.88 3.71
CA SER A 477 -11.60 12.67 2.50
C SER A 477 -10.37 13.56 2.65
N VAL A 478 -9.27 13.16 2.03
CA VAL A 478 -7.96 13.78 2.29
C VAL A 478 -7.13 14.01 1.04
N THR A 479 -6.13 14.88 1.12
CA THR A 479 -5.04 15.01 0.15
C THR A 479 -3.79 15.43 0.87
N GLY A 480 -2.63 14.88 0.49
CA GLY A 480 -1.46 15.06 1.34
C GLY A 480 -0.22 14.30 0.93
N GLY A 481 0.58 13.96 1.95
CA GLY A 481 1.77 13.14 1.87
C GLY A 481 2.29 12.76 3.25
N GLY A 482 3.48 12.18 3.30
CA GLY A 482 4.03 11.58 4.52
C GLY A 482 3.35 10.25 4.88
N ASP A 483 3.34 9.91 6.16
CA ASP A 483 2.76 8.65 6.66
C ASP A 483 1.24 8.75 6.83
N LEU A 484 0.50 7.91 6.11
CA LEU A 484 -0.93 7.66 6.34
C LEU A 484 -1.09 6.31 7.01
N ILE A 485 -1.43 6.30 8.30
CA ILE A 485 -1.59 5.09 9.08
C ILE A 485 -3.02 5.02 9.59
N ILE A 486 -3.74 3.95 9.23
CA ILE A 486 -5.10 3.67 9.70
C ILE A 486 -5.14 2.27 10.28
N GLU A 487 -5.45 2.17 11.57
CA GLU A 487 -5.40 0.89 12.30
C GLU A 487 -6.69 0.69 13.12
N ASN A 488 -7.16 -0.56 13.18
CA ASN A 488 -8.29 -0.99 14.02
C ASN A 488 -9.55 -0.13 13.84
N SER A 489 -9.84 0.30 12.62
CA SER A 489 -10.84 1.34 12.36
C SER A 489 -11.91 0.88 11.38
N LYS A 490 -13.10 1.45 11.52
CA LYS A 490 -14.27 1.12 10.68
C LYS A 490 -14.76 2.35 9.95
N ARG A 491 -15.26 2.16 8.73
CA ARG A 491 -15.98 3.19 7.99
C ARG A 491 -17.37 2.69 7.60
N TYR A 492 -18.40 3.49 7.85
CA TYR A 492 -19.81 3.17 7.60
C TYR A 492 -20.36 3.84 6.35
N GLY A 493 -21.23 3.11 5.64
CA GLY A 493 -21.91 3.55 4.43
C GLY A 493 -20.96 3.83 3.29
N GLY A 494 -21.47 4.26 2.13
CA GLY A 494 -20.74 4.72 0.95
C GLY A 494 -19.68 3.77 0.36
N GLY A 495 -19.29 4.02 -0.89
CA GLY A 495 -18.40 3.12 -1.62
C GLY A 495 -16.90 3.25 -1.35
N GLN A 496 -16.44 4.13 -0.45
CA GLN A 496 -15.01 4.48 -0.39
C GLN A 496 -14.51 4.45 1.05
N PHE A 497 -13.47 3.67 1.35
CA PHE A 497 -12.80 3.71 2.65
C PHE A 497 -12.00 5.00 2.80
N ILE A 498 -11.11 5.28 1.84
CA ILE A 498 -10.41 6.56 1.69
C ILE A 498 -10.76 7.16 0.34
N ASN A 499 -11.32 8.36 0.37
CA ASN A 499 -11.57 9.20 -0.80
C ASN A 499 -10.47 10.25 -0.92
N TYR A 500 -9.50 10.07 -1.81
CA TYR A 500 -8.55 11.13 -2.07
C TYR A 500 -9.22 12.24 -2.89
N ARG A 501 -9.16 13.48 -2.39
CA ARG A 501 -9.89 14.62 -2.98
C ARG A 501 -9.59 14.79 -4.47
N ARG A 502 -10.56 14.44 -5.31
CA ARG A 502 -10.49 14.55 -6.78
C ARG A 502 -10.10 15.93 -7.27
N ASP A 503 -10.62 16.97 -6.62
CA ASP A 503 -10.40 18.37 -6.96
C ASP A 503 -9.02 18.91 -6.52
N PHE A 504 -8.27 18.14 -5.72
CA PHE A 504 -6.87 18.38 -5.37
C PHE A 504 -5.97 17.21 -5.81
N GLY A 505 -6.27 16.62 -6.98
CA GLY A 505 -5.36 15.67 -7.63
C GLY A 505 -5.36 14.28 -7.03
N ALA A 506 -6.26 13.99 -6.09
CA ALA A 506 -6.45 12.69 -5.46
C ALA A 506 -5.12 12.05 -4.99
N LYS A 507 -4.21 12.87 -4.44
CA LYS A 507 -2.84 12.44 -4.15
C LYS A 507 -2.59 12.06 -2.70
N TRP A 508 -1.63 11.15 -2.53
CA TRP A 508 -0.88 11.00 -1.29
C TRP A 508 0.60 10.75 -1.61
N ASP A 509 1.49 11.70 -1.29
CA ASP A 509 2.93 11.56 -1.51
C ASP A 509 3.64 11.03 -0.26
N GLY A 510 3.59 9.71 -0.04
CA GLY A 510 4.25 9.06 1.10
C GLY A 510 3.82 7.62 1.33
N HIS A 511 4.00 7.12 2.54
CA HIS A 511 3.66 5.73 2.89
C HIS A 511 2.20 5.61 3.31
N ILE A 512 1.50 4.59 2.83
CA ILE A 512 0.12 4.28 3.20
C ILE A 512 0.10 2.91 3.88
N ARG A 513 -0.39 2.84 5.12
CA ARG A 513 -0.49 1.64 5.94
C ARG A 513 -1.91 1.52 6.49
N ILE A 514 -2.60 0.44 6.12
CA ILE A 514 -3.95 0.15 6.59
C ILE A 514 -3.94 -1.23 7.22
N ARG A 515 -4.35 -1.35 8.50
CA ARG A 515 -4.36 -2.62 9.22
C ARG A 515 -5.63 -2.83 10.01
N ASN A 516 -6.15 -4.06 10.01
CA ASN A 516 -7.32 -4.46 10.81
C ASN A 516 -8.50 -3.50 10.62
N CYS A 517 -8.83 -3.19 9.36
CA CYS A 517 -9.83 -2.19 9.00
C CYS A 517 -11.03 -2.80 8.30
N ARG A 518 -12.18 -2.12 8.37
CA ARG A 518 -13.42 -2.58 7.75
C ARG A 518 -14.19 -1.45 7.08
N LEU A 519 -14.64 -1.68 5.85
CA LEU A 519 -15.62 -0.84 5.16
C LEU A 519 -16.98 -1.53 5.23
N LEU A 520 -17.97 -0.91 5.89
CA LEU A 520 -19.32 -1.42 6.01
C LEU A 520 -20.20 -0.77 4.95
N LEU A 521 -20.70 -1.59 4.02
CA LEU A 521 -21.55 -1.15 2.93
C LEU A 521 -23.02 -1.20 3.35
N THR A 522 -23.78 -0.18 2.96
CA THR A 522 -25.22 -0.06 3.28
C THR A 522 -26.11 -0.02 2.04
N ASP A 523 -25.51 0.03 0.85
CA ASP A 523 -26.20 0.18 -0.43
C ASP A 523 -25.38 -0.52 -1.54
N ASP A 524 -26.02 -0.84 -2.67
CA ASP A 524 -25.33 -1.39 -3.85
C ASP A 524 -24.57 -0.29 -4.58
N VAL A 525 -23.29 -0.09 -4.20
CA VAL A 525 -22.37 0.91 -4.73
C VAL A 525 -21.04 0.27 -5.14
N GLU A 526 -20.31 0.88 -6.07
CA GLU A 526 -18.91 0.48 -6.31
C GLU A 526 -18.11 0.74 -5.02
N ALA A 527 -17.46 -0.30 -4.50
CA ALA A 527 -16.67 -0.21 -3.28
C ALA A 527 -15.17 -0.06 -3.59
N CYS A 528 -14.42 0.66 -2.77
CA CYS A 528 -12.99 0.86 -2.93
C CYS A 528 -12.26 1.13 -1.60
N VAL A 529 -11.08 0.54 -1.39
CA VAL A 529 -10.21 0.95 -0.26
C VAL A 529 -9.53 2.29 -0.56
N LEU A 530 -8.78 2.35 -1.66
CA LEU A 530 -7.98 3.51 -2.07
C LEU A 530 -8.52 4.13 -3.36
N TYR A 531 -9.29 5.20 -3.23
CA TYR A 531 -9.93 5.85 -4.38
C TYR A 531 -9.10 7.04 -4.90
N HIS A 532 -8.24 6.79 -5.89
CA HIS A 532 -7.33 7.78 -6.50
C HIS A 532 -7.80 8.21 -7.90
N THR A 533 -8.94 8.91 -8.00
CA THR A 533 -9.44 9.36 -9.32
C THR A 533 -9.37 10.89 -9.47
N PRO A 534 -8.20 11.47 -9.81
CA PRO A 534 -8.10 12.90 -10.09
C PRO A 534 -8.88 13.31 -11.34
N ALA A 535 -9.29 14.57 -11.42
CA ALA A 535 -9.66 15.17 -12.71
C ALA A 535 -8.39 15.43 -13.55
N GLN A 536 -8.51 15.38 -14.88
CA GLN A 536 -7.40 15.76 -15.77
C GLN A 536 -7.23 17.27 -15.75
N PHE A 537 -6.22 17.75 -15.03
CA PHE A 537 -6.07 19.17 -14.69
C PHE A 537 -4.62 19.49 -14.28
N ASN A 538 -4.19 20.74 -14.48
CA ASN A 538 -2.91 21.22 -13.96
C ASN A 538 -3.05 21.66 -12.50
N TYR A 539 -2.73 20.76 -11.58
CA TYR A 539 -2.77 21.06 -10.16
C TYR A 539 -1.63 21.98 -9.69
N LYS A 540 -0.61 22.21 -10.52
CA LYS A 540 0.64 22.94 -10.23
C LYS A 540 1.53 22.27 -9.18
N TYR A 541 1.40 20.96 -8.99
CA TYR A 541 2.29 20.13 -8.17
C TYR A 541 2.18 18.66 -8.60
N PRO A 542 3.21 17.82 -8.29
CA PRO A 542 3.18 16.40 -8.61
C PRO A 542 2.03 15.69 -7.89
N ILE A 543 1.32 14.84 -8.63
CA ILE A 543 0.24 13.98 -8.11
C ILE A 543 0.52 12.51 -8.43
N GLY A 544 -0.09 11.60 -7.67
CA GLY A 544 0.20 10.17 -7.68
C GLY A 544 -0.36 9.46 -6.46
N PHE A 545 -0.06 8.17 -6.30
CA PHE A 545 -0.88 7.28 -5.46
C PHE A 545 -0.23 6.82 -4.15
N GLY A 546 1.06 7.09 -3.96
CA GLY A 546 1.84 6.67 -2.81
C GLY A 546 3.30 6.42 -3.17
N ARG A 547 4.16 6.27 -2.17
CA ARG A 547 5.55 5.79 -2.31
C ARG A 547 5.69 4.33 -1.91
N SER A 548 4.94 3.90 -0.90
CA SER A 548 4.64 2.49 -0.64
C SER A 548 3.25 2.34 -0.03
N ILE A 549 2.57 1.24 -0.38
CA ILE A 549 1.21 0.93 0.06
C ILE A 549 1.21 -0.46 0.68
N VAL A 550 0.77 -0.56 1.92
CA VAL A 550 0.54 -1.85 2.58
C VAL A 550 -0.84 -1.87 3.22
N ILE A 551 -1.65 -2.83 2.80
CA ILE A 551 -2.97 -3.13 3.35
C ILE A 551 -2.91 -4.55 3.91
N ASP A 552 -3.24 -4.72 5.18
CA ASP A 552 -3.22 -6.01 5.85
C ASP A 552 -4.49 -6.18 6.70
N HIS A 553 -5.17 -7.32 6.59
CA HIS A 553 -6.43 -7.61 7.31
C HIS A 553 -7.49 -6.52 7.07
N PHE A 554 -7.98 -6.44 5.83
CA PHE A 554 -9.05 -5.52 5.44
C PHE A 554 -10.32 -6.28 5.06
N ILE A 555 -11.46 -5.85 5.59
CA ILE A 555 -12.76 -6.49 5.31
C ILE A 555 -13.68 -5.52 4.58
N PHE A 556 -14.19 -5.94 3.42
CA PHE A 556 -15.39 -5.37 2.83
C PHE A 556 -16.60 -6.08 3.42
N ASP A 557 -17.43 -5.38 4.17
CA ASP A 557 -18.57 -5.95 4.89
C ASP A 557 -19.87 -5.58 4.17
N TYR A 558 -20.43 -6.56 3.47
CA TYR A 558 -21.71 -6.49 2.75
C TYR A 558 -22.85 -7.14 3.54
N THR A 559 -22.69 -7.44 4.83
CA THR A 559 -23.72 -8.14 5.62
C THR A 559 -25.07 -7.42 5.63
N ALA A 560 -25.07 -6.08 5.55
CA ALA A 560 -26.29 -5.29 5.44
C ALA A 560 -26.90 -5.25 4.02
N VAL A 561 -26.13 -5.60 2.99
CA VAL A 561 -26.52 -5.58 1.57
C VAL A 561 -25.99 -6.81 0.80
N PRO A 562 -26.40 -8.03 1.17
CA PRO A 562 -25.85 -9.27 0.61
C PRO A 562 -26.11 -9.43 -0.90
N GLN A 563 -27.11 -8.73 -1.42
CA GLN A 563 -27.50 -8.76 -2.84
C GLN A 563 -26.70 -7.77 -3.71
N ALA A 564 -25.74 -7.03 -3.16
CA ALA A 564 -25.00 -6.02 -3.90
C ALA A 564 -24.14 -6.63 -5.02
N VAL A 565 -24.34 -6.17 -6.26
CA VAL A 565 -23.69 -6.69 -7.47
C VAL A 565 -22.65 -5.74 -8.05
N LYS A 566 -22.49 -4.53 -7.51
CA LYS A 566 -21.44 -3.62 -7.99
C LYS A 566 -20.05 -4.11 -7.54
N PRO A 567 -19.01 -3.82 -8.36
CA PRO A 567 -17.66 -4.30 -8.10
C PRO A 567 -17.06 -3.65 -6.85
N ALA A 568 -16.16 -4.39 -6.21
CA ALA A 568 -15.29 -3.89 -5.15
C ALA A 568 -13.85 -3.86 -5.65
N TRP A 569 -13.11 -2.79 -5.33
CA TRP A 569 -11.73 -2.58 -5.75
C TRP A 569 -10.83 -2.38 -4.54
N VAL A 570 -9.63 -2.95 -4.54
CA VAL A 570 -8.64 -2.54 -3.54
C VAL A 570 -8.16 -1.13 -3.85
N MET A 571 -7.84 -0.86 -5.11
CA MET A 571 -7.37 0.46 -5.56
C MET A 571 -8.04 0.86 -6.88
N LYS A 572 -8.56 2.09 -6.93
CA LYS A 572 -9.10 2.70 -8.16
C LYS A 572 -8.17 3.81 -8.64
N LEU A 573 -7.80 3.74 -9.92
CA LEU A 573 -6.81 4.60 -10.56
C LEU A 573 -7.45 5.41 -11.72
N PRO A 574 -6.86 6.55 -12.13
CA PRO A 574 -7.33 7.27 -13.30
C PRO A 574 -6.98 6.51 -14.59
N ALA A 575 -7.72 6.78 -15.66
CA ALA A 575 -7.45 6.21 -16.98
C ALA A 575 -6.21 6.80 -17.68
N PHE A 576 -5.57 7.82 -17.08
CA PHE A 576 -4.39 8.50 -17.60
C PHE A 576 -3.20 8.35 -16.63
N SER A 577 -1.99 8.39 -17.18
CA SER A 577 -0.72 8.28 -16.47
C SER A 577 0.05 9.62 -16.38
N LYS A 578 -0.46 10.65 -17.06
CA LYS A 578 0.11 12.00 -17.11
C LYS A 578 -0.96 13.08 -16.99
N THR A 579 -0.70 14.15 -16.25
CA THR A 579 -1.59 15.31 -16.15
C THR A 579 -1.44 16.24 -17.35
N SER A 580 -2.15 17.37 -17.35
CA SER A 580 -1.86 18.49 -18.25
C SER A 580 -1.07 19.55 -17.46
N PRO A 581 0.07 20.10 -17.95
CA PRO A 581 0.79 19.77 -19.18
C PRO A 581 1.79 18.62 -18.98
N ASP A 582 1.40 17.42 -19.38
CA ASP A 582 2.21 16.17 -19.51
C ASP A 582 3.05 15.69 -18.30
N ASP A 583 2.84 16.20 -17.08
CA ASP A 583 3.54 15.70 -15.90
C ASP A 583 3.11 14.26 -15.54
N ARG A 584 4.08 13.35 -15.48
CA ARG A 584 3.86 11.93 -15.14
C ARG A 584 3.40 11.78 -13.69
N LEU A 585 2.36 10.97 -13.49
CA LEU A 585 1.90 10.60 -12.15
C LEU A 585 2.97 9.77 -11.44
N PHE A 586 3.28 10.09 -10.18
CA PHE A 586 4.20 9.26 -9.41
C PHE A 586 3.54 7.95 -8.97
N PHE A 587 4.33 6.86 -8.94
CA PHE A 587 3.83 5.52 -8.64
C PHE A 587 4.61 4.85 -7.49
N PRO A 588 3.97 3.97 -6.68
CA PRO A 588 4.63 3.30 -5.57
C PRO A 588 5.77 2.38 -6.01
N GLN A 589 6.80 2.25 -5.15
CA GLN A 589 7.84 1.22 -5.29
C GLN A 589 7.42 -0.13 -4.68
N LEU A 590 6.44 -0.11 -3.77
CA LEU A 590 5.91 -1.28 -3.09
C LEU A 590 4.40 -1.16 -2.98
N ILE A 591 3.70 -2.21 -3.40
CA ILE A 591 2.29 -2.45 -3.15
C ILE A 591 2.18 -3.82 -2.51
N GLN A 592 1.60 -3.92 -1.32
CA GLN A 592 1.34 -5.18 -0.65
C GLN A 592 -0.10 -5.21 -0.12
N PHE A 593 -0.89 -6.16 -0.58
CA PHE A 593 -2.22 -6.43 -0.04
C PHE A 593 -2.24 -7.86 0.52
N SER A 594 -2.52 -7.97 1.81
CA SER A 594 -2.56 -9.23 2.53
C SER A 594 -3.88 -9.36 3.29
N ASN A 595 -4.52 -10.53 3.23
CA ASN A 595 -5.76 -10.81 3.96
C ASN A 595 -6.87 -9.77 3.66
N VAL A 596 -7.17 -9.57 2.38
CA VAL A 596 -8.28 -8.71 1.94
C VAL A 596 -9.49 -9.60 1.67
N LEU A 597 -10.47 -9.50 2.55
CA LEU A 597 -11.60 -10.42 2.65
C LEU A 597 -12.93 -9.70 2.39
N VAL A 598 -13.96 -10.48 2.06
CA VAL A 598 -15.33 -9.99 1.89
C VAL A 598 -16.28 -10.80 2.77
N ASP A 599 -17.07 -10.10 3.58
CA ASP A 599 -18.12 -10.67 4.41
C ASP A 599 -19.50 -10.36 3.80
N GLY A 600 -20.45 -11.28 3.94
CA GLY A 600 -21.86 -11.04 3.62
C GLY A 600 -22.27 -11.18 2.15
N ARG A 601 -21.36 -11.54 1.24
CA ARG A 601 -21.68 -11.95 -0.13
C ARG A 601 -20.61 -12.89 -0.71
N GLU A 602 -20.96 -13.66 -1.74
CA GLU A 602 -20.03 -14.59 -2.42
C GLU A 602 -18.99 -13.86 -3.30
N ARG A 603 -19.34 -12.66 -3.79
CA ARG A 603 -18.49 -11.86 -4.66
C ARG A 603 -17.33 -11.20 -3.91
N GLY A 604 -16.11 -11.48 -4.35
CA GLY A 604 -14.87 -10.87 -3.88
C GLY A 604 -14.55 -9.46 -4.41
N VAL A 605 -13.24 -9.18 -4.57
CA VAL A 605 -12.67 -7.89 -4.98
C VAL A 605 -11.79 -7.96 -6.23
N ARG A 606 -11.51 -6.81 -6.83
CA ARG A 606 -10.52 -6.61 -7.90
C ARG A 606 -9.36 -5.78 -7.38
N LEU A 607 -8.15 -5.97 -7.91
CA LEU A 607 -6.95 -5.29 -7.41
C LEU A 607 -6.89 -3.85 -7.93
N PHE A 608 -6.65 -3.67 -9.23
CA PHE A 608 -6.60 -2.38 -9.93
C PHE A 608 -6.49 -2.56 -11.45
N ASP A 609 -6.73 -1.46 -12.17
CA ASP A 609 -6.56 -1.35 -13.62
C ASP A 609 -5.57 -0.23 -13.99
N ILE A 610 -4.52 -0.57 -14.74
CA ILE A 610 -3.51 0.34 -15.29
C ILE A 610 -3.50 0.23 -16.82
N LYS A 611 -4.00 1.26 -17.50
CA LYS A 611 -4.09 1.29 -18.97
C LYS A 611 -2.82 1.80 -19.66
N ASP A 612 -1.98 2.54 -18.94
CA ASP A 612 -0.67 2.99 -19.42
C ASP A 612 0.38 2.94 -18.32
N SER A 613 1.06 1.79 -18.21
CA SER A 613 2.15 1.56 -17.27
C SER A 613 3.42 2.36 -17.59
N ALA A 614 3.66 2.68 -18.86
CA ALA A 614 4.86 3.41 -19.31
C ALA A 614 4.86 4.87 -18.82
N GLY A 615 3.68 5.52 -18.82
CA GLY A 615 3.58 6.93 -18.46
C GLY A 615 3.78 7.25 -16.97
N TYR A 616 3.78 6.29 -16.06
CA TYR A 616 4.03 6.55 -14.63
C TYR A 616 5.49 6.82 -14.32
N ARG A 617 5.78 7.63 -13.29
CA ARG A 617 7.15 7.93 -12.85
C ARG A 617 7.47 7.34 -11.47
N LEU A 618 8.48 6.47 -11.42
CA LEU A 618 9.06 5.95 -10.19
C LEU A 618 10.35 6.69 -9.85
N SER A 619 10.80 6.58 -8.59
CA SER A 619 12.05 7.22 -8.14
C SER A 619 13.27 6.31 -8.26
N ARG A 620 13.08 5.03 -8.64
CA ARG A 620 14.16 4.07 -8.88
C ARG A 620 14.19 3.69 -10.36
N LYS A 621 15.40 3.47 -10.87
CA LYS A 621 15.65 3.02 -12.23
C LYS A 621 15.24 1.55 -12.39
N GLY A 622 14.45 1.25 -13.40
CA GLY A 622 14.16 -0.08 -13.89
C GLY A 622 14.54 -0.22 -15.36
N SER A 623 14.63 -1.46 -15.83
CA SER A 623 14.94 -1.78 -17.22
C SER A 623 14.54 -3.22 -17.53
N TYR A 624 14.48 -3.54 -18.81
CA TYR A 624 14.32 -4.90 -19.29
C TYR A 624 15.28 -5.14 -20.46
N ASN A 625 15.99 -6.27 -20.42
CA ASN A 625 16.78 -6.79 -21.53
C ASN A 625 16.60 -8.31 -21.56
N ALA A 626 16.36 -8.91 -22.72
CA ALA A 626 16.16 -10.36 -22.84
C ALA A 626 17.34 -11.19 -22.29
N SER A 627 18.58 -10.70 -22.35
CA SER A 627 19.75 -11.43 -21.82
C SER A 627 19.98 -11.24 -20.32
N GLU A 628 19.60 -10.09 -19.77
CA GLU A 628 19.82 -9.76 -18.34
C GLU A 628 18.56 -9.94 -17.48
N GLY A 629 17.39 -10.09 -18.11
CA GLY A 629 16.09 -10.15 -17.47
C GLY A 629 15.55 -8.78 -17.05
N LEU A 630 14.56 -8.82 -16.14
CA LEU A 630 13.93 -7.63 -15.61
C LEU A 630 14.72 -7.05 -14.42
N LYS A 631 15.08 -5.78 -14.51
CA LYS A 631 15.46 -4.97 -13.35
C LYS A 631 14.23 -4.21 -12.86
N HIS A 632 13.53 -4.78 -11.88
CA HIS A 632 12.29 -4.19 -11.37
C HIS A 632 12.54 -2.91 -10.55
N ASN A 633 11.60 -1.98 -10.61
CA ASN A 633 11.57 -0.78 -9.76
C ASN A 633 10.28 -0.65 -8.92
N CYS A 634 9.35 -1.59 -9.10
CA CYS A 634 8.14 -1.76 -8.29
C CYS A 634 8.00 -3.23 -7.88
N ILE A 635 7.59 -3.49 -6.63
CA ILE A 635 7.21 -4.81 -6.13
C ILE A 635 5.73 -4.78 -5.78
N MET A 636 4.96 -5.72 -6.33
CA MET A 636 3.54 -5.88 -6.08
C MET A 636 3.30 -7.26 -5.48
N LYS A 637 2.78 -7.33 -4.25
CA LYS A 637 2.52 -8.59 -3.54
C LYS A 637 1.06 -8.68 -3.13
N PHE A 638 0.40 -9.76 -3.50
CA PHE A 638 -1.01 -10.01 -3.18
C PHE A 638 -1.11 -11.40 -2.53
N ASP A 639 -1.41 -11.46 -1.24
CA ASP A 639 -1.45 -12.72 -0.47
C ASP A 639 -2.81 -12.87 0.20
N ASN A 640 -3.51 -13.97 -0.07
CA ASN A 640 -4.83 -14.25 0.47
C ASN A 640 -5.83 -13.09 0.24
N VAL A 641 -6.02 -12.75 -1.04
CA VAL A 641 -7.04 -11.78 -1.47
C VAL A 641 -8.23 -12.54 -2.05
N MET A 642 -9.41 -12.32 -1.49
CA MET A 642 -10.66 -12.93 -1.97
C MET A 642 -11.11 -12.23 -3.27
N LEU A 643 -10.64 -12.74 -4.41
CA LEU A 643 -10.94 -12.18 -5.72
C LEU A 643 -12.41 -12.39 -6.13
N ASP A 644 -12.93 -11.44 -6.90
CA ASP A 644 -14.32 -11.41 -7.37
C ASP A 644 -14.66 -12.60 -8.28
N GLU A 645 -15.94 -12.92 -8.38
CA GLU A 645 -16.43 -13.68 -9.51
C GLU A 645 -16.74 -12.70 -10.63
N LEU A 646 -15.84 -12.64 -11.61
CA LEU A 646 -16.02 -11.71 -12.73
C LEU A 646 -17.34 -12.02 -13.45
N PRO A 647 -18.07 -10.97 -13.90
CA PRO A 647 -19.24 -11.14 -14.77
C PRO A 647 -18.87 -11.94 -16.04
N PRO A 648 -19.82 -12.30 -16.91
CA PRO A 648 -19.53 -13.00 -18.15
C PRO A 648 -18.40 -12.33 -18.98
N VAL A 649 -17.18 -12.86 -18.85
CA VAL A 649 -15.96 -12.39 -19.51
C VAL A 649 -15.59 -13.32 -20.67
N THR A 650 -14.99 -12.75 -21.73
CA THR A 650 -14.41 -13.54 -22.83
C THR A 650 -12.89 -13.57 -22.70
N ALA A 651 -12.22 -14.60 -23.23
CA ALA A 651 -10.77 -14.72 -23.06
C ALA A 651 -9.98 -13.65 -23.84
N GLU A 652 -10.59 -13.00 -24.83
CA GLU A 652 -9.97 -11.93 -25.62
C GLU A 652 -10.23 -10.52 -25.09
N GLN A 653 -11.01 -10.37 -24.03
CA GLN A 653 -11.32 -9.05 -23.51
C GLN A 653 -10.05 -8.34 -23.01
N THR A 654 -10.00 -7.03 -23.22
CA THR A 654 -8.85 -6.17 -22.87
C THR A 654 -9.11 -5.35 -21.60
N ASP A 655 -10.22 -5.61 -20.90
CA ASP A 655 -10.62 -4.96 -19.66
C ASP A 655 -11.30 -5.95 -18.69
N GLY A 656 -11.78 -5.44 -17.55
CA GLY A 656 -12.61 -6.21 -16.63
C GLY A 656 -11.87 -7.35 -15.89
N ALA A 657 -10.55 -7.27 -15.76
CA ALA A 657 -9.73 -8.25 -15.05
C ALA A 657 -9.66 -7.98 -13.53
N HIS A 658 -9.10 -8.94 -12.79
CA HIS A 658 -8.72 -8.72 -11.39
C HIS A 658 -7.48 -7.86 -11.28
N LEU A 659 -6.53 -8.09 -12.19
CA LEU A 659 -5.29 -7.35 -12.35
C LEU A 659 -5.16 -6.97 -13.82
N LEU A 660 -5.18 -5.68 -14.12
CA LEU A 660 -4.90 -5.18 -15.46
C LEU A 660 -3.69 -4.26 -15.41
N LEU A 661 -2.67 -4.62 -16.19
CA LEU A 661 -1.46 -3.85 -16.38
C LEU A 661 -1.11 -3.86 -17.86
N GLN A 662 -1.25 -2.72 -18.54
CA GLN A 662 -0.92 -2.61 -19.95
C GLN A 662 -0.32 -1.26 -20.35
N SER A 663 0.13 -1.18 -21.60
CA SER A 663 0.48 0.09 -22.25
C SER A 663 0.09 0.12 -23.73
N PRO A 664 -0.16 1.33 -24.30
CA PRO A 664 -0.37 1.53 -25.73
C PRO A 664 0.77 1.01 -26.61
N ASP A 665 0.49 0.65 -27.88
CA ASP A 665 1.47 0.08 -28.84
C ASP A 665 2.75 0.93 -29.02
N GLN A 666 2.59 2.25 -29.03
CA GLN A 666 3.69 3.21 -29.22
C GLN A 666 4.10 3.88 -27.89
N ALA A 667 3.88 3.24 -26.75
CA ALA A 667 4.22 3.81 -25.47
C ALA A 667 5.75 3.95 -25.29
N GLU A 668 6.22 5.17 -25.06
CA GLU A 668 7.62 5.44 -24.74
C GLU A 668 7.94 5.03 -23.30
N ARG A 669 8.99 4.22 -23.12
CA ARG A 669 9.51 3.83 -21.81
C ARG A 669 10.93 4.32 -21.61
N ASP A 670 11.15 4.94 -20.47
CA ASP A 670 12.46 5.30 -19.94
C ASP A 670 12.81 4.45 -18.70
N GLU A 671 13.97 4.69 -18.10
CA GLU A 671 14.41 4.01 -16.89
C GLU A 671 13.54 4.29 -15.65
N TYR A 672 12.68 5.31 -15.67
CA TYR A 672 11.79 5.67 -14.55
C TYR A 672 10.34 5.22 -14.76
N SER A 673 10.06 4.53 -15.86
CA SER A 673 8.76 3.92 -16.16
C SER A 673 8.48 2.73 -15.25
N LEU A 674 7.25 2.21 -15.23
CA LEU A 674 6.90 1.07 -14.38
C LEU A 674 7.48 -0.24 -14.92
N TYR A 675 8.38 -0.87 -14.15
CA TYR A 675 8.91 -2.22 -14.36
C TYR A 675 8.61 -3.07 -13.11
N PRO A 676 7.45 -3.73 -13.03
CA PRO A 676 7.01 -4.39 -11.81
C PRO A 676 7.42 -5.86 -11.73
N LYS A 677 7.78 -6.28 -10.52
CA LYS A 677 7.73 -7.69 -10.10
C LYS A 677 6.41 -7.93 -9.38
N ILE A 678 5.63 -8.89 -9.83
CA ILE A 678 4.28 -9.18 -9.36
C ILE A 678 4.24 -10.59 -8.77
N GLU A 679 3.82 -10.69 -7.51
CA GLU A 679 3.71 -11.93 -6.74
C GLU A 679 2.26 -12.07 -6.25
N LEU A 680 1.57 -13.14 -6.67
CA LEU A 680 0.26 -13.52 -6.13
C LEU A 680 0.37 -14.86 -5.42
N LYS A 681 -0.20 -14.93 -4.22
CA LYS A 681 -0.24 -16.14 -3.41
C LYS A 681 -1.65 -16.36 -2.85
N GLN A 682 -2.13 -17.60 -2.90
CA GLN A 682 -3.42 -17.99 -2.27
C GLN A 682 -4.61 -17.17 -2.78
N CYS A 683 -4.61 -16.83 -4.08
CA CYS A 683 -5.70 -16.12 -4.74
C CYS A 683 -6.44 -17.07 -5.68
N ALA A 684 -7.72 -17.33 -5.40
CA ALA A 684 -8.58 -18.14 -6.27
C ALA A 684 -9.18 -17.31 -7.42
N ASN A 685 -9.60 -17.97 -8.51
CA ASN A 685 -10.32 -17.36 -9.64
C ASN A 685 -9.59 -16.21 -10.38
N LEU A 686 -8.26 -16.15 -10.34
CA LEU A 686 -7.46 -15.08 -10.93
C LEU A 686 -7.66 -14.99 -12.44
N TYR A 687 -7.98 -13.78 -12.92
CA TYR A 687 -7.90 -13.39 -14.32
C TYR A 687 -7.01 -12.17 -14.41
N ALA A 688 -5.86 -12.29 -15.09
CA ALA A 688 -4.84 -11.26 -15.16
C ALA A 688 -4.54 -10.87 -16.62
N ILE A 689 -4.42 -9.58 -16.87
CA ILE A 689 -3.99 -9.01 -18.15
C ILE A 689 -2.69 -8.26 -17.88
N VAL A 690 -1.58 -8.74 -18.45
CA VAL A 690 -0.24 -8.12 -18.33
C VAL A 690 0.32 -7.96 -19.74
N GLN A 691 -0.15 -6.96 -20.47
CA GLN A 691 0.15 -6.81 -21.90
C GLN A 691 1.07 -5.64 -22.17
N ASN A 692 2.04 -5.82 -23.08
CA ASN A 692 2.94 -4.75 -23.51
C ASN A 692 3.63 -4.02 -22.33
N THR A 693 3.88 -4.73 -21.23
CA THR A 693 4.51 -4.19 -20.02
C THR A 693 5.58 -5.16 -19.54
N PRO A 694 6.87 -4.77 -19.57
CA PRO A 694 7.92 -5.63 -19.05
C PRO A 694 7.72 -5.89 -17.56
N ALA A 695 7.50 -7.14 -17.17
CA ALA A 695 7.14 -7.52 -15.81
C ALA A 695 7.49 -8.97 -15.51
N ASP A 696 7.81 -9.27 -14.25
CA ASP A 696 7.89 -10.66 -13.77
C ASP A 696 6.58 -10.98 -13.06
N LEU A 697 5.97 -12.13 -13.38
CA LEU A 697 4.73 -12.61 -12.76
C LEU A 697 4.96 -13.97 -12.11
N SER A 698 4.83 -14.02 -10.79
CA SER A 698 4.89 -15.24 -9.99
C SER A 698 3.57 -15.51 -9.30
N LEU A 699 3.01 -16.70 -9.52
CA LEU A 699 1.75 -17.17 -8.95
C LEU A 699 2.03 -18.42 -8.10
N LYS A 700 1.57 -18.44 -6.86
CA LYS A 700 1.74 -19.56 -5.93
C LYS A 700 0.44 -19.94 -5.26
N GLU A 701 0.05 -21.21 -5.32
CA GLU A 701 -1.17 -21.70 -4.67
C GLU A 701 -2.43 -20.93 -5.14
N CYS A 702 -2.46 -20.53 -6.41
CA CYS A 702 -3.55 -19.75 -7.00
C CYS A 702 -4.49 -20.62 -7.85
N GLY A 703 -5.77 -20.27 -7.87
CA GLY A 703 -6.72 -20.71 -8.88
C GLY A 703 -6.70 -19.74 -10.04
N ILE A 704 -6.39 -20.19 -11.25
CA ILE A 704 -6.15 -19.36 -12.44
C ILE A 704 -7.28 -19.60 -13.44
N ARG A 705 -8.11 -18.58 -13.62
CA ARG A 705 -9.15 -18.52 -14.65
C ARG A 705 -8.55 -18.23 -16.03
N GLY A 706 -7.56 -17.35 -16.10
CA GLY A 706 -6.86 -17.02 -17.34
C GLY A 706 -5.78 -15.96 -17.16
N ILE A 707 -4.81 -15.92 -18.09
CA ILE A 707 -3.69 -14.97 -18.06
C ILE A 707 -3.41 -14.51 -19.48
N GLN A 708 -3.53 -13.21 -19.74
CA GLN A 708 -3.22 -12.61 -21.02
C GLN A 708 -1.91 -11.84 -20.90
N ALA A 709 -0.77 -12.51 -21.11
CA ALA A 709 0.57 -11.90 -21.00
C ALA A 709 1.23 -11.57 -22.35
N ALA A 710 0.73 -12.11 -23.46
CA ALA A 710 1.31 -11.82 -24.78
C ALA A 710 1.34 -10.31 -25.08
N GLY A 711 2.45 -9.87 -25.65
CA GLY A 711 2.62 -8.52 -26.17
C GLY A 711 1.73 -8.26 -27.40
N LEU A 712 1.71 -7.00 -27.83
CA LEU A 712 0.94 -6.60 -29.00
C LEU A 712 1.46 -7.29 -30.26
N LYS A 713 0.54 -7.57 -31.20
CA LYS A 713 0.83 -8.26 -32.48
C LYS A 713 1.49 -9.64 -32.30
N GLY A 714 1.20 -10.33 -31.19
CA GLY A 714 1.66 -11.70 -30.94
C GLY A 714 3.11 -11.81 -30.46
N LYS A 715 3.73 -10.69 -30.05
CA LYS A 715 5.07 -10.72 -29.43
C LYS A 715 5.01 -11.45 -28.07
N PRO A 716 6.08 -12.16 -27.68
CA PRO A 716 6.16 -12.75 -26.36
C PRO A 716 6.15 -11.67 -25.26
N HIS A 717 5.72 -12.08 -24.07
CA HIS A 717 5.82 -11.27 -22.85
C HIS A 717 7.28 -10.95 -22.52
N GLN A 718 7.53 -9.74 -22.05
CA GLN A 718 8.86 -9.30 -21.62
C GLN A 718 9.01 -9.52 -20.11
N GLY A 719 9.81 -10.51 -19.72
CA GLY A 719 9.99 -10.92 -18.33
C GLY A 719 9.42 -12.31 -18.05
N ARG A 720 9.66 -12.85 -16.85
CA ARG A 720 9.41 -14.26 -16.52
C ARG A 720 7.98 -14.53 -16.06
N LEU A 721 7.43 -15.68 -16.43
CA LEU A 721 6.17 -16.22 -15.90
C LEU A 721 6.44 -17.50 -15.09
N ALA A 722 6.02 -17.53 -13.83
CA ALA A 722 6.23 -18.67 -12.94
C ALA A 722 4.96 -19.03 -12.16
N MET A 723 4.53 -20.29 -12.27
CA MET A 723 3.35 -20.82 -11.61
C MET A 723 3.73 -22.01 -10.76
N GLU A 724 3.47 -21.95 -9.45
CA GLU A 724 3.79 -22.98 -8.48
C GLU A 724 2.53 -23.41 -7.72
N ASN A 725 2.27 -24.73 -7.66
CA ASN A 725 1.11 -25.31 -6.98
C ASN A 725 -0.23 -24.66 -7.40
N CYS A 726 -0.36 -24.23 -8.66
CA CYS A 726 -1.53 -23.53 -9.15
C CYS A 726 -2.53 -24.48 -9.84
N ALA A 727 -3.81 -24.16 -9.78
CA ALA A 727 -4.86 -24.86 -10.52
C ALA A 727 -5.34 -23.98 -11.68
N PHE A 728 -5.28 -24.50 -12.91
CA PHE A 728 -5.82 -23.84 -14.10
C PHE A 728 -7.29 -24.25 -14.28
N GLU A 729 -8.19 -23.31 -14.04
CA GLU A 729 -9.63 -23.51 -13.88
C GLU A 729 -10.37 -22.53 -14.79
N ALA A 730 -10.19 -22.68 -16.11
CA ALA A 730 -10.78 -21.75 -17.08
C ALA A 730 -12.31 -21.76 -16.97
N ALA A 731 -12.87 -20.58 -16.73
CA ALA A 731 -14.31 -20.35 -16.69
C ALA A 731 -14.61 -19.10 -17.54
N PHE A 732 -15.37 -19.20 -18.63
CA PHE A 732 -15.67 -18.04 -19.47
C PHE A 732 -17.11 -18.05 -19.97
N ALA A 733 -17.59 -16.88 -20.40
CA ALA A 733 -18.96 -16.74 -20.88
C ALA A 733 -19.19 -17.33 -22.26
N GLN A 734 -18.15 -17.30 -23.10
CA GLN A 734 -18.24 -17.65 -24.51
C GLN A 734 -17.02 -18.46 -24.93
N ASP A 735 -17.22 -19.31 -25.93
CA ASP A 735 -16.18 -20.07 -26.59
C ASP A 735 -15.38 -19.16 -27.56
N LYS A 736 -14.60 -18.21 -27.02
CA LYS A 736 -13.83 -17.23 -27.82
C LYS A 736 -12.42 -16.94 -27.25
N GLY A 737 -11.40 -17.00 -28.11
CA GLY A 737 -9.97 -16.82 -27.80
C GLY A 737 -9.31 -17.86 -26.90
N ASP A 738 -7.99 -17.80 -26.77
CA ASP A 738 -7.24 -18.63 -25.83
C ASP A 738 -7.36 -18.10 -24.39
N PHE A 739 -7.55 -19.00 -23.43
CA PHE A 739 -7.71 -18.71 -22.00
C PHE A 739 -6.42 -18.14 -21.40
N CYS A 740 -5.27 -18.63 -21.87
CA CYS A 740 -3.97 -18.18 -21.45
C CYS A 740 -3.06 -17.91 -22.67
N LYS A 741 -2.33 -16.80 -22.61
CA LYS A 741 -1.24 -16.45 -23.52
C LYS A 741 0.02 -16.24 -22.71
N LEU A 742 0.92 -17.22 -22.77
CA LEU A 742 2.04 -17.37 -21.84
C LEU A 742 3.40 -17.45 -22.52
N ASP A 743 3.49 -17.15 -23.81
CA ASP A 743 4.79 -17.01 -24.47
C ASP A 743 5.56 -15.84 -23.83
N SER A 744 6.81 -16.09 -23.43
CA SER A 744 7.63 -15.17 -22.65
C SER A 744 9.09 -15.27 -23.06
N GLU A 745 9.75 -14.13 -23.21
CA GLU A 745 11.20 -14.05 -23.44
C GLU A 745 12.03 -14.46 -22.21
N GLY A 746 11.47 -14.27 -21.00
CA GLY A 746 12.08 -14.68 -19.73
C GLY A 746 11.79 -16.13 -19.33
N GLY A 747 11.09 -16.87 -20.19
CA GLY A 747 10.64 -18.24 -19.97
C GLY A 747 9.38 -18.36 -19.12
N THR A 748 8.64 -19.44 -19.38
CA THR A 748 7.42 -19.81 -18.64
C THR A 748 7.62 -21.15 -17.94
N SER A 749 7.24 -21.23 -16.67
CA SER A 749 7.45 -22.42 -15.83
C SER A 749 6.23 -22.80 -15.01
N PHE A 750 5.93 -24.10 -14.98
CA PHE A 750 4.84 -24.72 -14.22
C PHE A 750 5.41 -25.77 -13.26
N LEU A 751 5.27 -25.54 -11.96
CA LEU A 751 5.68 -26.46 -10.91
C LEU A 751 4.45 -26.95 -10.16
N HIS A 752 4.22 -28.27 -10.14
CA HIS A 752 3.13 -28.93 -9.40
C HIS A 752 1.73 -28.37 -9.73
N CYS A 753 1.51 -27.97 -10.98
CA CYS A 753 0.25 -27.38 -11.39
C CYS A 753 -0.80 -28.45 -11.75
N VAL A 754 -2.08 -28.10 -11.62
CA VAL A 754 -3.21 -28.96 -12.02
C VAL A 754 -3.99 -28.28 -13.13
N ILE A 755 -4.29 -29.00 -14.21
CA ILE A 755 -5.10 -28.49 -15.32
C ILE A 755 -6.49 -29.11 -15.23
N ARG A 756 -7.51 -28.27 -15.06
CA ARG A 756 -8.90 -28.71 -14.97
C ARG A 756 -9.62 -28.67 -16.31
N THR A 757 -10.82 -29.24 -16.33
CA THR A 757 -11.71 -29.14 -17.47
C THR A 757 -12.20 -27.70 -17.62
N PRO A 758 -12.05 -27.06 -18.80
CA PRO A 758 -12.62 -25.73 -19.04
C PRO A 758 -14.13 -25.72 -18.85
N VAL A 759 -14.66 -24.59 -18.39
CA VAL A 759 -16.09 -24.34 -18.24
C VAL A 759 -16.48 -23.14 -19.09
N ILE A 760 -17.40 -23.32 -20.04
CA ILE A 760 -17.94 -22.24 -20.86
C ILE A 760 -19.44 -22.13 -20.63
N ALA A 761 -19.91 -20.93 -20.30
CA ALA A 761 -21.32 -20.67 -19.97
C ALA A 761 -21.88 -21.65 -18.91
N GLY A 762 -21.06 -21.99 -17.91
CA GLY A 762 -21.42 -22.95 -16.85
C GLY A 762 -21.36 -24.43 -17.24
N GLN A 763 -21.01 -24.77 -18.48
CA GLN A 763 -20.91 -26.16 -18.95
C GLN A 763 -19.45 -26.59 -19.07
N ALA A 764 -19.14 -27.81 -18.62
CA ALA A 764 -17.83 -28.42 -18.84
C ALA A 764 -17.58 -28.70 -20.34
N LYS A 765 -16.42 -28.30 -20.84
CA LYS A 765 -16.01 -28.39 -22.26
C LYS A 765 -14.60 -29.00 -22.39
N PRO A 766 -14.42 -30.30 -22.10
CA PRO A 766 -13.11 -30.97 -22.17
C PRO A 766 -12.48 -30.96 -23.58
N GLU A 767 -13.29 -30.83 -24.62
CA GLU A 767 -12.86 -30.63 -26.01
C GLU A 767 -12.07 -29.33 -26.21
N LEU A 768 -12.32 -28.30 -25.39
CA LEU A 768 -11.67 -26.99 -25.46
C LEU A 768 -10.37 -26.90 -24.65
N MET A 769 -9.83 -28.03 -24.17
CA MET A 769 -8.56 -28.06 -23.42
C MET A 769 -7.42 -27.37 -24.18
N ASP A 770 -7.37 -27.51 -25.50
CA ASP A 770 -6.32 -26.94 -26.34
C ASP A 770 -6.28 -25.40 -26.26
N ARG A 771 -7.36 -24.76 -25.78
CA ARG A 771 -7.48 -23.31 -25.60
C ARG A 771 -6.83 -22.77 -24.33
N TYR A 772 -6.31 -23.63 -23.45
CA TYR A 772 -5.33 -23.17 -22.48
C TYR A 772 -4.08 -22.60 -23.17
N GLY A 773 -3.83 -22.92 -24.45
CA GLY A 773 -2.81 -22.27 -25.30
C GLY A 773 -1.38 -22.81 -25.11
N PHE A 774 -1.10 -23.41 -23.95
CA PHE A 774 0.16 -24.07 -23.62
C PHE A 774 0.11 -25.59 -23.66
N ILE A 775 -1.08 -26.18 -23.85
CA ILE A 775 -1.27 -27.64 -23.85
C ILE A 775 -2.37 -28.03 -24.82
N ALA A 776 -2.17 -29.12 -25.55
CA ALA A 776 -3.20 -29.80 -26.33
C ALA A 776 -3.14 -31.30 -26.08
N TYR A 777 -4.26 -31.91 -25.71
CA TYR A 777 -4.31 -33.30 -25.23
C TYR A 777 -3.66 -34.28 -26.21
N ASN A 778 -2.61 -35.00 -25.80
CA ASN A 778 -1.82 -35.92 -26.63
C ASN A 778 -1.19 -35.30 -27.90
N ARG A 779 -1.20 -33.97 -28.04
CA ARG A 779 -0.68 -33.28 -29.23
C ARG A 779 0.53 -32.43 -28.92
N TYR A 780 0.46 -31.55 -27.93
CA TYR A 780 1.63 -30.74 -27.55
C TYR A 780 1.57 -30.28 -26.09
N VAL A 781 2.74 -30.00 -25.52
CA VAL A 781 2.95 -29.32 -24.24
C VAL A 781 4.05 -28.26 -24.47
N LYS A 782 3.73 -26.99 -24.25
CA LYS A 782 4.68 -25.86 -24.36
C LYS A 782 5.26 -25.50 -23.00
N HIS A 783 6.38 -24.79 -22.99
CA HIS A 783 7.05 -24.27 -21.77
C HIS A 783 7.52 -25.32 -20.75
N SER A 784 8.24 -24.89 -19.71
CA SER A 784 8.83 -25.83 -18.74
C SER A 784 7.77 -26.37 -17.76
N HIS A 785 7.69 -27.69 -17.60
CA HIS A 785 6.77 -28.37 -16.70
C HIS A 785 7.50 -29.32 -15.74
N LEU A 786 7.17 -29.25 -14.46
CA LEU A 786 7.60 -30.21 -13.43
C LEU A 786 6.39 -30.67 -12.61
N ARG A 787 5.99 -31.94 -12.77
CA ARG A 787 4.81 -32.60 -12.17
C ARG A 787 3.50 -31.83 -12.36
N THR A 788 3.21 -31.44 -13.60
CA THR A 788 1.87 -30.97 -13.96
C THR A 788 0.92 -32.16 -14.07
N THR A 789 -0.31 -32.02 -13.57
CA THR A 789 -1.31 -33.09 -13.57
C THR A 789 -2.59 -32.65 -14.28
N LEU A 790 -3.32 -33.62 -14.84
CA LEU A 790 -4.64 -33.40 -15.41
C LEU A 790 -5.70 -33.83 -14.39
N SER A 791 -6.77 -33.04 -14.24
CA SER A 791 -7.87 -33.38 -13.32
C SER A 791 -8.56 -34.70 -13.71
N GLU A 792 -9.12 -35.41 -12.72
CA GLU A 792 -9.87 -36.65 -12.97
C GLU A 792 -11.02 -36.46 -13.97
N GLY A 793 -11.76 -35.35 -13.90
CA GLY A 793 -12.86 -35.07 -14.83
C GLY A 793 -12.39 -34.99 -16.30
N LEU A 794 -11.18 -34.49 -16.52
CA LEU A 794 -10.57 -34.42 -17.85
C LEU A 794 -10.11 -35.81 -18.31
N LEU A 795 -9.54 -36.62 -17.41
CA LEU A 795 -9.12 -37.99 -17.71
C LEU A 795 -10.32 -38.93 -17.96
N ARG A 796 -11.46 -38.74 -17.28
CA ARG A 796 -12.68 -39.51 -17.53
C ARG A 796 -13.28 -39.21 -18.91
N SER A 797 -13.20 -37.97 -19.37
CA SER A 797 -13.71 -37.56 -20.70
C SER A 797 -12.74 -37.86 -21.83
N LYS A 798 -11.43 -37.96 -21.54
CA LYS A 798 -10.38 -38.38 -22.49
C LYS A 798 -9.54 -39.51 -21.85
N PRO A 799 -9.93 -40.79 -21.98
CA PRO A 799 -9.36 -41.88 -21.20
C PRO A 799 -7.98 -42.38 -21.68
N LYS A 800 -7.61 -42.12 -22.94
CA LYS A 800 -6.37 -42.65 -23.53
C LYS A 800 -5.24 -41.62 -23.47
N LEU A 801 -4.53 -41.54 -22.34
CA LEU A 801 -3.36 -40.67 -22.17
C LEU A 801 -2.10 -41.35 -22.75
N LEU A 802 -1.38 -40.68 -23.65
CA LEU A 802 -0.12 -41.21 -24.18
C LEU A 802 0.99 -41.16 -23.09
N PRO A 803 1.77 -42.23 -22.89
CA PRO A 803 2.88 -42.23 -21.92
C PRO A 803 3.88 -41.10 -22.14
N GLU A 804 4.18 -40.77 -23.40
CA GLU A 804 5.13 -39.71 -23.77
C GLU A 804 4.59 -38.34 -23.37
N PHE A 805 3.29 -38.11 -23.61
CA PHE A 805 2.61 -36.88 -23.19
C PHE A 805 2.58 -36.76 -21.66
N ALA A 806 2.31 -37.85 -20.94
CA ALA A 806 2.38 -37.88 -19.48
C ALA A 806 3.80 -37.57 -18.96
N SER A 807 4.83 -38.09 -19.61
CA SER A 807 6.24 -37.80 -19.28
C SER A 807 6.57 -36.32 -19.45
N MET A 808 6.09 -35.68 -20.53
CA MET A 808 6.29 -34.24 -20.74
C MET A 808 5.65 -33.39 -19.64
N LEU A 809 4.46 -33.76 -19.14
CA LEU A 809 3.83 -33.07 -18.01
C LEU A 809 4.63 -33.27 -16.71
N ASN A 810 5.30 -34.41 -16.56
CA ASN A 810 6.09 -34.72 -15.38
C ASN A 810 7.44 -33.99 -15.35
N SER A 811 8.14 -33.89 -16.48
CA SER A 811 9.49 -33.30 -16.54
C SER A 811 9.88 -32.85 -17.95
N ARG A 812 9.36 -31.71 -18.40
CA ARG A 812 9.74 -31.04 -19.66
C ARG A 812 10.50 -29.75 -19.38
N SER A 813 11.60 -29.54 -20.08
CA SER A 813 12.31 -28.25 -20.17
C SER A 813 11.89 -27.47 -21.42
N GLU A 814 12.14 -26.16 -21.43
CA GLU A 814 11.76 -25.31 -22.57
C GLU A 814 12.49 -25.68 -23.87
N SER A 815 13.72 -26.24 -23.77
CA SER A 815 14.53 -26.72 -24.90
C SER A 815 14.05 -28.03 -25.52
N ASP A 816 13.19 -28.79 -24.84
CA ASP A 816 12.69 -30.06 -25.36
C ASP A 816 11.68 -29.83 -26.50
N PRO A 817 11.44 -30.79 -27.40
CA PRO A 817 10.35 -30.70 -28.37
C PRO A 817 8.99 -30.46 -27.69
N ILE A 818 8.11 -29.69 -28.34
CA ILE A 818 6.76 -29.41 -27.80
C ILE A 818 5.75 -30.52 -28.10
N TYR A 819 6.09 -31.49 -28.95
CA TYR A 819 5.20 -32.59 -29.33
C TYR A 819 5.61 -33.87 -28.57
N PRO A 820 4.68 -34.77 -28.22
CA PRO A 820 5.02 -36.07 -27.66
C PRO A 820 5.68 -36.90 -28.75
N ILE A 821 6.97 -37.19 -28.59
CA ILE A 821 7.73 -38.01 -29.52
C ILE A 821 7.94 -39.38 -28.89
N ARG A 822 7.46 -40.42 -29.56
CA ARG A 822 7.77 -41.80 -29.17
C ARG A 822 9.24 -42.10 -29.42
N LEU A 823 9.88 -42.67 -28.40
CA LEU A 823 11.25 -43.16 -28.48
C LEU A 823 11.30 -44.67 -28.74
N SER A 824 10.16 -45.38 -28.65
CA SER A 824 10.06 -46.80 -28.98
C SER A 824 8.63 -47.23 -29.38
N GLY A 825 8.54 -48.34 -30.11
CA GLY A 825 7.28 -48.94 -30.56
C GLY A 825 7.44 -49.71 -31.87
N SER A 826 6.35 -50.21 -32.45
CA SER A 826 6.38 -50.95 -33.72
C SER A 826 6.89 -50.09 -34.88
N SER A 827 7.21 -50.71 -36.01
CA SER A 827 7.60 -50.01 -37.24
C SER A 827 6.51 -49.07 -37.75
N SER A 828 5.25 -49.39 -37.47
CA SER A 828 4.08 -48.56 -37.80
C SER A 828 3.88 -47.36 -36.87
N GLU A 829 4.54 -47.36 -35.72
CA GLU A 829 4.42 -46.34 -34.67
C GLU A 829 5.61 -45.38 -34.62
N ARG A 830 6.54 -45.48 -35.60
CA ARG A 830 7.65 -44.55 -35.76
C ARG A 830 7.14 -43.11 -35.81
N PRO A 831 7.84 -42.16 -35.18
CA PRO A 831 7.45 -40.76 -35.23
C PRO A 831 7.34 -40.26 -36.68
N ASP A 832 6.27 -39.51 -36.92
CA ASP A 832 6.02 -38.82 -38.19
C ASP A 832 7.19 -37.88 -38.54
N THR A 833 7.69 -38.02 -39.76
CA THR A 833 8.87 -37.34 -40.28
C THR A 833 8.52 -36.00 -40.93
N GLU A 834 7.24 -35.74 -41.20
CA GLU A 834 6.77 -34.45 -41.72
C GLU A 834 6.64 -33.39 -40.60
N ALA A 835 6.87 -32.13 -40.98
CA ALA A 835 6.84 -30.93 -40.13
C ALA A 835 7.97 -30.77 -39.09
N GLY A 836 9.13 -31.42 -39.27
CA GLY A 836 10.34 -31.14 -38.46
C GLY A 836 10.22 -31.54 -36.99
N ARG A 837 9.34 -32.49 -36.67
CA ARG A 837 9.12 -33.02 -35.31
C ARG A 837 10.29 -33.83 -34.77
N ILE A 838 11.09 -34.40 -35.66
CA ILE A 838 12.34 -35.11 -35.39
C ILE A 838 13.43 -34.58 -36.31
N VAL A 839 14.67 -34.53 -35.82
CA VAL A 839 15.83 -34.03 -36.57
C VAL A 839 16.70 -35.19 -37.06
N PRO A 840 17.52 -35.00 -38.12
CA PRO A 840 18.57 -35.96 -38.45
C PRO A 840 19.40 -36.31 -37.21
N GLY A 841 19.61 -37.60 -36.94
CA GLY A 841 20.22 -38.11 -35.72
C GLY A 841 19.22 -38.57 -34.65
N PHE A 842 17.92 -38.34 -34.81
CA PHE A 842 16.90 -38.82 -33.85
C PHE A 842 16.84 -40.36 -33.84
N VAL A 843 16.95 -40.97 -32.66
CA VAL A 843 16.98 -42.43 -32.47
C VAL A 843 15.64 -42.93 -31.94
N TYR A 844 15.09 -43.96 -32.57
CA TYR A 844 13.87 -44.67 -32.19
C TYR A 844 14.17 -46.15 -32.02
N TYR A 845 13.70 -46.77 -30.94
CA TYR A 845 13.80 -48.21 -30.75
C TYR A 845 12.61 -48.91 -31.39
N ASP A 846 12.83 -49.53 -32.53
CA ASP A 846 11.80 -50.23 -33.27
C ASP A 846 11.61 -51.64 -32.70
N THR A 847 10.44 -51.91 -32.13
CA THR A 847 10.14 -53.19 -31.47
C THR A 847 9.88 -54.32 -32.46
N ASP A 848 9.46 -54.02 -33.69
CA ASP A 848 9.29 -55.05 -34.73
C ASP A 848 10.67 -55.49 -35.27
N LEU A 849 11.62 -54.55 -35.29
CA LEU A 849 13.01 -54.82 -35.68
C LEU A 849 13.93 -55.17 -34.50
N ALA A 850 13.43 -55.06 -33.26
CA ALA A 850 14.15 -55.21 -32.00
C ALA A 850 15.49 -54.45 -31.92
N GLN A 851 15.58 -53.27 -32.54
CA GLN A 851 16.83 -52.51 -32.64
C GLN A 851 16.62 -50.99 -32.71
N PRO A 852 17.61 -50.17 -32.31
CA PRO A 852 17.57 -48.74 -32.53
C PRO A 852 17.77 -48.40 -34.01
N ILE A 853 16.89 -47.56 -34.53
CA ILE A 853 16.95 -46.94 -35.85
C ILE A 853 17.14 -45.43 -35.69
N VAL A 854 17.87 -44.80 -36.60
CA VAL A 854 18.13 -43.37 -36.63
C VAL A 854 17.48 -42.74 -37.86
N TRP A 855 16.84 -41.60 -37.68
CA TRP A 855 16.38 -40.76 -38.77
C TRP A 855 17.57 -39.99 -39.36
N ASP A 856 17.88 -40.16 -40.64
CA ASP A 856 19.03 -39.48 -41.27
C ASP A 856 18.66 -38.17 -41.99
N GLY A 857 17.38 -37.76 -41.89
CA GLY A 857 16.82 -36.62 -42.62
C GLY A 857 16.01 -36.99 -43.86
N ALA A 858 16.11 -38.23 -44.35
CA ALA A 858 15.35 -38.70 -45.51
C ALA A 858 14.67 -40.05 -45.27
N LYS A 859 15.28 -40.95 -44.49
CA LYS A 859 14.71 -42.26 -44.14
C LYS A 859 15.18 -42.73 -42.76
N TRP A 860 14.40 -43.63 -42.18
CA TRP A 860 14.84 -44.40 -41.01
C TRP A 860 15.89 -45.42 -41.44
N LYS A 861 17.07 -45.38 -40.84
CA LYS A 861 18.17 -46.33 -41.03
C LYS A 861 18.42 -47.07 -39.73
N ALA A 862 18.82 -48.34 -39.78
CA ALA A 862 19.43 -48.96 -38.60
C ALA A 862 20.67 -48.15 -38.20
N LEU A 863 20.91 -47.98 -36.90
CA LEU A 863 22.20 -47.48 -36.42
C LEU A 863 23.27 -48.47 -36.89
N GLY A 864 24.01 -48.08 -37.94
CA GLY A 864 25.10 -48.88 -38.49
C GLY A 864 26.11 -49.19 -37.39
N ARG A 865 26.41 -50.48 -37.24
CA ARG A 865 27.31 -51.03 -36.23
C ARG A 865 28.74 -50.52 -36.45
N THR A 866 29.45 -50.27 -35.35
CA THR A 866 30.73 -49.55 -35.30
C THR A 866 31.81 -50.15 -36.22
N VAL A 867 32.40 -49.34 -37.10
CA VAL A 867 33.66 -49.66 -37.79
C VAL A 867 34.81 -49.45 -36.80
N GLN A 868 35.57 -50.49 -36.46
CA GLN A 868 36.83 -50.37 -35.73
C GLN A 868 37.98 -50.27 -36.74
N THR A 869 38.88 -49.31 -36.57
CA THR A 869 40.09 -49.20 -37.40
C THR A 869 41.25 -49.95 -36.74
N LEU A 870 41.86 -50.90 -37.45
CA LEU A 870 43.07 -51.59 -37.02
C LEU A 870 44.29 -51.01 -37.75
N ALA A 871 45.21 -50.39 -37.01
CA ALA A 871 46.42 -49.82 -37.57
C ALA A 871 47.65 -50.74 -37.40
N PHE A 872 48.43 -50.86 -38.47
CA PHE A 872 49.66 -51.64 -38.60
C PHE A 872 50.76 -50.78 -39.23
N TYR A 873 52.02 -51.03 -38.86
CA TYR A 873 53.18 -50.26 -39.30
C TYR A 873 54.41 -51.16 -39.52
N ALA A 874 55.24 -50.86 -40.51
CA ALA A 874 56.54 -51.51 -40.72
C ALA A 874 57.61 -50.47 -41.08
N GLN A 875 58.78 -50.52 -40.43
CA GLN A 875 59.90 -49.60 -40.65
C GLN A 875 61.06 -50.33 -41.36
N ALA A 876 61.67 -49.69 -42.36
CA ALA A 876 62.75 -50.25 -43.17
C ALA A 876 64.13 -50.13 -42.49
N ASN A 877 64.49 -51.10 -41.64
CA ASN A 877 65.86 -51.18 -41.12
C ASN A 877 66.77 -51.96 -42.09
N LYS A 878 67.46 -51.25 -43.01
CA LYS A 878 68.53 -51.78 -43.90
C LYS A 878 68.23 -53.14 -44.56
N GLY A 879 67.34 -53.17 -45.55
CA GLY A 879 67.07 -54.33 -46.40
C GLY A 879 65.60 -54.43 -46.84
N ALA A 880 65.34 -55.13 -47.96
CA ALA A 880 64.01 -55.27 -48.57
C ALA A 880 62.93 -55.76 -47.57
N LEU A 881 61.77 -55.08 -47.50
CA LEU A 881 60.65 -55.42 -46.60
C LEU A 881 59.78 -56.58 -47.12
N SER A 882 60.12 -57.18 -48.27
CA SER A 882 59.35 -58.28 -48.85
C SER A 882 59.32 -59.49 -47.89
N GLY A 883 58.13 -59.89 -47.45
CA GLY A 883 57.89 -60.98 -46.49
C GLY A 883 57.81 -60.54 -45.02
N ALA A 884 57.97 -59.26 -44.70
CA ALA A 884 57.90 -58.77 -43.32
C ALA A 884 56.46 -58.65 -42.81
N LYS A 885 56.18 -59.17 -41.59
CA LYS A 885 54.93 -58.93 -40.85
C LYS A 885 54.94 -57.50 -40.30
N MET A 886 53.92 -56.71 -40.60
CA MET A 886 53.74 -55.37 -40.03
C MET A 886 53.42 -55.49 -38.54
N LYS A 887 53.99 -54.58 -37.75
CA LYS A 887 53.81 -54.51 -36.30
C LYS A 887 52.61 -53.63 -35.96
N ARG A 888 52.06 -53.84 -34.78
CA ARG A 888 51.21 -52.86 -34.10
C ARG A 888 52.13 -51.88 -33.35
N ALA A 889 51.65 -50.72 -32.92
CA ALA A 889 52.44 -49.70 -32.21
C ALA A 889 53.41 -50.30 -31.16
N GLU A 890 54.55 -49.62 -30.92
CA GLU A 890 55.81 -50.11 -30.35
C GLU A 890 55.74 -50.95 -29.04
N HIS A 891 54.60 -50.97 -28.36
CA HIS A 891 54.37 -51.67 -27.09
C HIS A 891 53.47 -52.92 -27.18
N HIS A 892 53.06 -53.38 -28.38
CA HIS A 892 52.20 -54.57 -28.52
C HIS A 892 52.98 -55.83 -28.96
N PRO A 893 52.93 -56.95 -28.20
CA PRO A 893 53.82 -58.11 -28.39
C PRO A 893 53.48 -59.04 -29.58
N THR A 894 52.46 -58.72 -30.38
CA THR A 894 52.00 -59.55 -31.52
C THR A 894 51.80 -58.69 -32.77
N GLY A 895 52.28 -59.15 -33.93
CA GLY A 895 52.05 -58.52 -35.25
C GLY A 895 50.66 -58.78 -35.84
N GLU A 896 49.73 -59.30 -35.02
CA GLU A 896 48.36 -59.67 -35.40
C GLU A 896 47.38 -59.14 -34.34
N TYR A 897 46.17 -58.79 -34.75
CA TYR A 897 45.02 -58.44 -33.89
C TYR A 897 44.13 -59.67 -33.69
N VAL A 898 43.87 -60.04 -32.44
CA VAL A 898 42.85 -61.05 -32.11
C VAL A 898 41.47 -60.40 -32.18
N MET A 899 40.58 -60.92 -32.99
CA MET A 899 39.24 -60.36 -33.20
C MET A 899 38.31 -60.78 -32.07
N ALA A 900 37.67 -59.80 -31.42
CA ALA A 900 36.81 -60.06 -30.26
C ALA A 900 35.38 -60.49 -30.64
N ALA A 901 35.01 -60.45 -31.92
CA ALA A 901 33.70 -60.81 -32.45
C ALA A 901 33.84 -61.24 -33.91
N ASP A 902 32.84 -61.93 -34.45
CA ASP A 902 32.74 -62.19 -35.90
C ASP A 902 32.66 -60.85 -36.66
N GLY A 903 33.14 -60.80 -37.89
CA GLY A 903 33.14 -59.55 -38.65
C GLY A 903 33.64 -59.70 -40.07
N GLN A 904 33.86 -58.57 -40.72
CA GLN A 904 34.51 -58.51 -42.03
C GLN A 904 35.41 -57.29 -42.18
N VAL A 905 36.45 -57.39 -42.99
CA VAL A 905 37.28 -56.23 -43.39
C VAL A 905 36.57 -55.54 -44.56
N GLU A 906 36.23 -54.26 -44.43
CA GLU A 906 35.47 -53.52 -45.45
C GLU A 906 36.36 -52.61 -46.28
N THR A 907 37.23 -51.88 -45.59
CA THR A 907 38.12 -50.92 -46.24
C THR A 907 39.54 -51.10 -45.76
N TYR A 908 40.46 -50.62 -46.58
CA TYR A 908 41.84 -50.45 -46.20
C TYR A 908 42.30 -49.05 -46.61
N ALA A 909 43.28 -48.53 -45.90
CA ALA A 909 44.10 -47.39 -46.30
C ALA A 909 45.55 -47.75 -46.04
N VAL A 910 46.41 -47.72 -47.05
CA VAL A 910 47.82 -48.09 -46.89
C VAL A 910 48.67 -46.96 -47.44
N ALA A 911 49.64 -46.51 -46.66
CA ALA A 911 50.49 -45.38 -47.00
C ALA A 911 51.97 -45.73 -46.85
N TYR A 912 52.78 -45.14 -47.73
CA TYR A 912 54.24 -45.15 -47.64
C TYR A 912 54.72 -43.74 -47.32
N ILE A 913 55.51 -43.60 -46.26
CA ILE A 913 56.02 -42.32 -45.78
C ILE A 913 57.55 -42.42 -45.72
N GLY A 914 58.24 -41.66 -46.58
CA GLY A 914 59.71 -41.68 -46.74
C GLY A 914 60.22 -40.46 -47.54
N GLY A 915 61.54 -40.19 -47.47
CA GLY A 915 62.19 -39.03 -48.09
C GLY A 915 62.17 -39.03 -49.62
N GLU A 916 62.17 -37.84 -50.23
CA GLU A 916 61.86 -37.51 -51.64
C GLU A 916 62.73 -38.16 -52.76
N SER A 917 63.50 -39.21 -52.52
CA SER A 917 64.45 -39.72 -53.52
C SER A 917 64.62 -41.24 -53.51
N ALA A 918 63.59 -41.96 -53.93
CA ALA A 918 63.72 -43.29 -54.55
C ALA A 918 62.45 -43.57 -55.36
N GLY A 919 62.57 -43.97 -56.63
CA GLY A 919 61.43 -44.45 -57.40
C GLY A 919 60.90 -45.73 -56.76
N ALA A 920 59.79 -45.63 -56.02
CA ALA A 920 59.20 -46.79 -55.37
C ALA A 920 58.61 -47.71 -56.45
N ALA A 921 59.17 -48.92 -56.55
CA ALA A 921 58.52 -50.02 -57.26
C ALA A 921 57.13 -50.26 -56.65
N ALA A 922 56.18 -50.68 -57.48
CA ALA A 922 54.86 -51.10 -57.01
C ALA A 922 55.01 -52.15 -55.89
N TRP A 923 54.37 -51.90 -54.75
CA TRP A 923 54.39 -52.78 -53.59
C TRP A 923 52.97 -53.22 -53.26
N GLU A 924 52.87 -54.39 -52.64
CA GLU A 924 51.59 -55.00 -52.27
C GLU A 924 51.62 -55.41 -50.80
N ILE A 925 50.45 -55.56 -50.21
CA ILE A 925 50.30 -56.23 -48.92
C ILE A 925 49.34 -57.41 -49.04
N ILE A 926 49.53 -58.35 -48.14
CA ILE A 926 48.64 -59.48 -47.92
C ILE A 926 48.09 -59.38 -46.51
N LEU A 927 46.77 -59.47 -46.36
CA LEU A 927 46.15 -59.69 -45.06
C LEU A 927 46.23 -61.17 -44.73
N THR A 928 46.67 -61.49 -43.52
CA THR A 928 46.76 -62.86 -43.03
C THR A 928 45.69 -63.13 -41.99
N ARG A 929 45.06 -64.31 -42.03
CA ARG A 929 44.14 -64.81 -41.00
C ARG A 929 44.77 -66.03 -40.33
N ASN A 930 44.96 -65.96 -39.01
CA ASN A 930 45.63 -66.98 -38.20
C ASN A 930 47.03 -67.36 -38.71
N GLY A 931 47.75 -66.39 -39.28
CA GLY A 931 49.10 -66.55 -39.80
C GLY A 931 49.21 -67.11 -41.23
N ALA A 932 48.10 -67.47 -41.87
CA ALA A 932 48.04 -67.87 -43.28
C ALA A 932 47.60 -66.69 -44.17
N PRO A 933 48.09 -66.58 -45.42
CA PRO A 933 47.57 -65.63 -46.41
C PRO A 933 46.06 -65.77 -46.56
N TRP A 934 45.35 -64.64 -46.54
CA TRP A 934 43.89 -64.61 -46.59
C TRP A 934 43.36 -63.68 -47.68
N ILE A 935 43.90 -62.47 -47.79
CA ILE A 935 43.50 -61.50 -48.82
C ILE A 935 44.77 -60.96 -49.46
N GLU A 936 44.94 -61.23 -50.75
CA GLU A 936 46.15 -60.92 -51.52
C GLU A 936 45.88 -59.85 -52.59
N GLY A 937 46.95 -59.26 -53.13
CA GLY A 937 46.85 -58.29 -54.24
C GLY A 937 46.39 -56.88 -53.82
N ILE A 938 46.53 -56.51 -52.54
CA ILE A 938 46.25 -55.15 -52.09
C ILE A 938 47.45 -54.27 -52.45
N ALA A 939 47.34 -53.57 -53.58
CA ALA A 939 48.40 -52.68 -54.07
C ALA A 939 48.47 -51.38 -53.27
N GLY A 940 49.69 -50.95 -52.98
CA GLY A 940 50.02 -49.64 -52.44
C GLY A 940 50.36 -48.62 -53.52
N GLU A 941 50.22 -47.34 -53.21
CA GLU A 941 50.58 -46.25 -54.14
C GLU A 941 52.10 -46.13 -54.34
N THR A 942 52.51 -45.79 -55.57
CA THR A 942 53.92 -45.63 -55.99
C THR A 942 54.51 -44.25 -55.67
N ALA A 943 53.76 -43.36 -55.02
CA ALA A 943 54.19 -42.00 -54.67
C ALA A 943 54.69 -41.89 -53.23
N ALA A 944 55.78 -41.14 -53.02
CA ALA A 944 56.24 -40.77 -51.68
C ALA A 944 55.18 -39.90 -50.99
N ASN A 945 54.69 -40.35 -49.82
CA ASN A 945 53.60 -39.75 -49.05
C ASN A 945 52.18 -39.91 -49.64
N GLY A 946 51.96 -40.91 -50.51
CA GLY A 946 50.63 -41.28 -51.00
C GLY A 946 49.90 -42.28 -50.09
N SER A 947 48.57 -42.27 -50.11
CA SER A 947 47.71 -43.23 -49.40
C SER A 947 46.73 -43.89 -50.37
N ALA A 948 46.89 -45.21 -50.57
CA ALA A 948 45.93 -46.01 -51.32
C ALA A 948 44.78 -46.41 -50.38
N ALA A 949 43.60 -45.82 -50.57
CA ALA A 949 42.39 -46.20 -49.85
C ALA A 949 41.41 -46.91 -50.80
N GLY A 950 40.86 -48.05 -50.39
CA GLY A 950 39.96 -48.83 -51.23
C GLY A 950 39.08 -49.78 -50.44
N SER A 951 38.10 -50.38 -51.12
CA SER A 951 37.37 -51.53 -50.59
C SER A 951 38.16 -52.80 -50.84
N VAL A 952 38.17 -53.71 -49.89
CA VAL A 952 38.82 -55.01 -50.07
C VAL A 952 37.93 -55.92 -50.93
N ALA A 953 38.47 -56.47 -52.01
CA ALA A 953 37.76 -57.45 -52.86
C ALA A 953 38.16 -58.89 -52.47
N GLY A 954 37.18 -59.77 -52.25
CA GLY A 954 37.42 -61.17 -51.87
C GLY A 954 36.54 -61.65 -50.71
N GLU A 955 36.87 -62.81 -50.13
CA GLU A 955 36.21 -63.32 -48.91
C GLU A 955 36.76 -62.57 -47.69
N THR A 956 36.04 -61.54 -47.24
CA THR A 956 36.53 -60.64 -46.19
C THR A 956 36.01 -60.95 -44.77
N GLN A 957 35.31 -62.06 -44.57
CA GLN A 957 34.75 -62.46 -43.27
C GLN A 957 35.75 -63.19 -42.34
N PHE A 958 35.72 -62.86 -41.05
CA PHE A 958 36.47 -63.51 -39.98
C PHE A 958 35.56 -63.81 -38.79
N GLN A 959 35.97 -64.73 -37.92
CA GLN A 959 35.26 -65.11 -36.71
C GLN A 959 35.92 -64.55 -35.44
N ALA A 960 35.16 -64.51 -34.35
CA ALA A 960 35.67 -64.19 -33.03
C ALA A 960 36.79 -65.17 -32.65
N GLY A 961 37.95 -64.64 -32.27
CA GLY A 961 39.16 -65.40 -31.98
C GLY A 961 40.16 -65.47 -33.14
N ASP A 962 39.76 -65.14 -34.38
CA ASP A 962 40.68 -65.07 -35.50
C ASP A 962 41.74 -63.99 -35.29
N ARG A 963 42.97 -64.26 -35.75
CA ARG A 963 44.09 -63.33 -35.69
C ARG A 963 44.36 -62.70 -37.05
N ILE A 964 44.11 -61.41 -37.19
CA ILE A 964 44.32 -60.66 -38.42
C ILE A 964 45.67 -59.96 -38.38
N GLY A 965 46.51 -60.21 -39.37
CA GLY A 965 47.81 -59.57 -39.57
C GLY A 965 47.97 -58.99 -40.96
N VAL A 966 49.03 -58.21 -41.16
CA VAL A 966 49.39 -57.65 -42.45
C VAL A 966 50.84 -58.02 -42.76
N VAL A 967 51.10 -58.51 -43.97
CA VAL A 967 52.43 -58.86 -44.48
C VAL A 967 52.71 -58.03 -45.72
N VAL A 968 53.89 -57.44 -45.81
CA VAL A 968 54.33 -56.70 -46.99
C VAL A 968 54.90 -57.67 -48.03
N THR A 969 54.49 -57.54 -49.27
CA THR A 969 54.98 -58.34 -50.41
C THR A 969 55.47 -57.43 -51.53
N ASN A 970 56.63 -57.76 -52.12
CA ASN A 970 57.24 -56.97 -53.21
C ASN A 970 57.56 -55.51 -52.86
N PHE A 971 58.35 -55.27 -51.80
CA PHE A 971 58.85 -53.93 -51.46
C PHE A 971 60.38 -53.85 -51.52
N SER A 972 60.92 -52.93 -52.33
CA SER A 972 62.34 -52.54 -52.31
C SER A 972 62.47 -51.02 -52.19
N ALA A 973 63.00 -50.54 -51.06
CA ALA A 973 63.40 -49.14 -50.92
C ALA A 973 64.92 -49.09 -50.78
N ASP A 974 65.58 -48.52 -51.78
CA ASP A 974 67.02 -48.24 -51.70
C ASP A 974 67.21 -46.95 -50.88
N GLY A 975 67.62 -47.11 -49.61
CA GLY A 975 68.50 -46.13 -48.95
C GLY A 975 67.94 -45.21 -47.85
N ASP A 976 66.65 -45.24 -47.49
CA ASP A 976 66.12 -44.39 -46.40
C ASP A 976 65.85 -45.18 -45.10
N PRO A 977 66.66 -45.01 -44.03
CA PRO A 977 66.44 -45.68 -42.74
C PRO A 977 65.25 -45.13 -41.94
N GLU A 978 64.64 -44.00 -42.34
CA GLU A 978 63.47 -43.42 -41.66
C GLU A 978 62.13 -43.75 -42.36
N ALA A 979 62.16 -44.47 -43.49
CA ALA A 979 60.95 -44.81 -44.21
C ALA A 979 60.09 -45.87 -43.49
N TYR A 980 58.77 -45.65 -43.46
CA TYR A 980 57.81 -46.61 -42.91
C TYR A 980 56.55 -46.76 -43.78
N LEU A 981 55.98 -47.96 -43.74
CA LEU A 981 54.67 -48.31 -44.29
C LEU A 981 53.64 -48.32 -43.16
N SER A 982 52.48 -47.72 -43.39
CA SER A 982 51.31 -47.83 -42.51
C SER A 982 50.15 -48.48 -43.25
N CYS A 983 49.39 -49.34 -42.57
CA CYS A 983 48.16 -49.94 -43.06
C CYS A 983 47.08 -49.78 -42.01
N GLU A 984 45.96 -49.17 -42.37
CA GLU A 984 44.75 -49.08 -41.58
C GLU A 984 43.66 -49.93 -42.21
N LEU A 985 43.09 -50.86 -41.45
CA LEU A 985 41.96 -51.68 -41.88
C LEU A 985 40.68 -51.20 -41.20
N GLY A 986 39.70 -50.80 -42.00
CA GLY A 986 38.34 -50.56 -41.53
C GLY A 986 37.60 -51.88 -41.38
N ILE A 987 37.31 -52.25 -40.14
CA ILE A 987 36.68 -53.53 -39.81
C ILE A 987 35.26 -53.33 -39.31
N HIS A 988 34.34 -54.10 -39.87
CA HIS A 988 32.97 -54.22 -39.41
C HIS A 988 32.84 -55.42 -38.47
N ALA A 989 32.64 -55.19 -37.17
CA ALA A 989 32.45 -56.26 -36.18
C ALA A 989 30.96 -56.47 -35.85
N PHE A 990 30.47 -57.70 -35.96
CA PHE A 990 29.14 -58.12 -35.55
C PHE A 990 29.07 -58.31 -34.04
N ARG A 991 29.06 -57.22 -33.24
CA ARG A 991 28.71 -57.33 -31.82
C ARG A 991 27.19 -57.26 -31.65
N TYR A 992 26.62 -58.30 -31.03
CA TYR A 992 25.32 -58.20 -30.37
C TYR A 992 25.54 -57.57 -29.00
N VAL A 993 24.93 -56.41 -28.74
CA VAL A 993 24.78 -55.82 -27.40
C VAL A 993 23.30 -55.63 -27.14
#